data_AF-A0A699ZZ85-F1
#
_entry.id   AF-A0A699ZZ85-F1
#
_cell.length_a   1.000
_cell.length_b   1.000
_cell.length_c   1.000
_cell.angle_alpha   90.00
_cell.angle_beta   90.00
_cell.angle_gamma   90.00
#
_symmetry.space_group_name_H-M   'P 1'
#
loop_
_entity.id
_entity.type
_entity.pdbx_description
1 polymer ?
#
loop_
_entity_poly.entity_id
_entity_poly.type
_entity_poly.pdbx_seq_one_letter_code
_entity_poly.pdbx_strand_id
1 'polypeptide(L)'
;MLSGPAPGAGQPGEVPAGWLQRAKSSQALSKLLQLTGLEPVKREMFNLADQVELEKSRKRDLNSRQYNICFYGNPGTGKTTVARIYAALLKELGVLPDAQVVETSGSALANGGVEQLKKELTKLEKGGVLFLDEAYQLNPKTNPSGAAVLDYLLPEMENRRGKLVTVLAGYQKQMEALLGYNEGLPSRFSRCITFPDYSDKELLKILLDIIAEGKPQPFKMQDEKHARIAARRLGRQRGTVGFGNARAVRNFYEQAVARQSARCVEERQQGLNPDLWLLRRDDLLGPKQLDVSSSSALQELQAKVGLQSVKDSVANLLQLIRTNAELEEAEKPVKEVALNRVFLGNPGTGKTTIAGIYGRVLRDLGLLSKGDVVVKNPSDFLGSVLGESEQKTVAILDAAVGCVLVIDEAYSLNPGSKSKDPYKEAVIDTIVAKVQGVPGDDRCVLLLGYEEPMQALMREANPGLARRFQLANAWTFQDYNDEELLAIMKEAARRKGWELGWPELKAGVQVLDKERRRPNFGNAGAVSNLLATVAMRMEARMQGLSDAARAAAQPVAADFLPPEDAKAVRADQVFKDLVLAKLKEWQATIKASQRMGKDPLDSFELNFRFVGAPGTGKTTVARRVGMLFKSLGLLSTDEVTSCSASDFMTGYAGQTAGQTRKLFETAVGGVLFIDEAYRLNPASGNVYGREALDEIVQLLTEPRFMKKMVVILAGYEAEIDQLLTANPGLKSRFSERLHFPDFSCKDACSLLRKQIETKHGLELDPKALASLPGLMQQLIAAPGWSNGRDVGTWADRVFRTWSLRTTRDQ
;
A
#
# COMPACT_ATOMS: atom_id res chain seq x y z
N MET A 1 26.82 49.16 -25.05
CA MET A 1 28.05 48.38 -25.26
C MET A 1 27.77 46.96 -24.80
N LEU A 2 27.37 46.10 -25.73
CA LEU A 2 27.12 44.67 -25.51
C LEU A 2 28.45 43.95 -25.68
N SER A 3 29.03 43.43 -24.59
CA SER A 3 30.22 42.59 -24.64
C SER A 3 29.84 41.22 -25.16
N GLY A 4 30.20 40.94 -26.42
CA GLY A 4 30.06 39.63 -27.05
C GLY A 4 30.86 38.54 -26.32
N PRO A 5 30.51 37.26 -26.54
CA PRO A 5 31.23 36.14 -25.94
C PRO A 5 32.65 36.05 -26.50
N ALA A 6 33.60 35.69 -25.64
CA ALA A 6 35.00 35.51 -25.98
C ALA A 6 35.19 34.47 -27.12
N PRO A 7 36.16 34.68 -28.04
CA PRO A 7 36.43 33.74 -29.12
C PRO A 7 37.15 32.51 -28.55
N GLY A 8 36.56 31.31 -28.69
CA GLY A 8 37.25 30.07 -28.32
C GLY A 8 36.41 28.87 -27.89
N ALA A 9 35.08 28.90 -27.97
CA ALA A 9 34.27 27.71 -27.73
C ALA A 9 34.12 26.90 -29.03
N GLY A 10 35.06 25.98 -29.27
CA GLY A 10 34.95 24.98 -30.35
C GLY A 10 33.70 24.10 -30.20
N GLN A 11 33.20 23.56 -31.32
CA GLN A 11 32.06 22.65 -31.34
C GLN A 11 32.31 21.41 -30.45
N PRO A 12 31.27 20.83 -29.82
CA PRO A 12 31.42 19.64 -29.00
C PRO A 12 31.77 18.43 -29.89
N GLY A 13 33.04 18.02 -29.88
CA GLY A 13 33.54 16.83 -30.58
C GLY A 13 34.87 17.00 -31.31
N GLU A 14 35.36 18.23 -31.52
CA GLU A 14 36.69 18.44 -32.10
C GLU A 14 37.77 18.48 -31.00
N VAL A 15 38.72 17.55 -31.07
CA VAL A 15 39.88 17.55 -30.18
C VAL A 15 40.73 18.79 -30.51
N PRO A 16 40.99 19.70 -29.55
CA PRO A 16 41.80 20.88 -29.79
C PRO A 16 43.17 20.50 -30.38
N ALA A 17 43.62 21.19 -31.43
CA ALA A 17 44.90 20.90 -32.09
C ALA A 17 46.10 20.89 -31.11
N GLY A 18 46.05 21.76 -30.09
CA GLY A 18 47.05 21.80 -29.01
C GLY A 18 47.09 20.51 -28.17
N TRP A 19 45.96 19.83 -27.96
CA TRP A 19 45.92 18.56 -27.23
C TRP A 19 46.55 17.43 -28.01
N LEU A 20 46.35 17.38 -29.33
CA LEU A 20 46.96 16.38 -30.20
C LEU A 20 48.49 16.52 -30.23
N GLN A 21 49.01 17.75 -30.26
CA GLN A 21 50.44 17.99 -30.19
C GLN A 21 51.02 17.58 -28.83
N ARG A 22 50.32 17.92 -27.75
CA ARG A 22 50.71 17.58 -26.37
C ARG A 22 50.63 16.07 -26.07
N ALA A 23 49.67 15.37 -26.65
CA ALA A 23 49.53 13.93 -26.52
C ALA A 23 50.65 13.14 -27.22
N LYS A 24 51.40 13.75 -28.15
CA LYS A 24 52.59 13.11 -28.72
C LYS A 24 53.75 13.02 -27.73
N SER A 25 53.80 13.92 -26.74
CA SER A 25 54.86 13.96 -25.72
C SER A 25 54.54 13.19 -24.44
N SER A 26 53.33 12.62 -24.30
CA SER A 26 52.88 11.90 -23.10
C SER A 26 52.04 10.67 -23.47
N GLN A 27 52.46 9.49 -23.01
CA GLN A 27 51.71 8.25 -23.28
C GLN A 27 50.40 8.24 -22.50
N ALA A 28 50.38 8.79 -21.28
CA ALA A 28 49.17 8.93 -20.48
C ALA A 28 48.10 9.82 -21.14
N LEU A 29 48.49 11.00 -21.66
CA LEU A 29 47.55 11.89 -22.35
C LEU A 29 47.05 11.31 -23.68
N SER A 30 47.91 10.56 -24.40
CA SER A 30 47.50 9.83 -25.61
C SER A 30 46.41 8.79 -25.30
N LYS A 31 46.60 7.99 -24.25
CA LYS A 31 45.58 7.03 -23.78
C LYS A 31 44.29 7.72 -23.33
N LEU A 32 44.37 8.90 -22.70
CA LEU A 32 43.21 9.67 -22.30
C LEU A 32 42.37 10.15 -23.50
N LEU A 33 43.02 10.57 -24.59
CA LEU A 33 42.34 11.00 -25.82
C LEU A 33 41.62 9.85 -26.53
N GLN A 34 42.14 8.62 -26.43
CA GLN A 34 41.51 7.43 -27.01
C GLN A 34 40.18 7.07 -26.33
N LEU A 35 39.98 7.46 -25.07
CA LEU A 35 38.72 7.20 -24.37
C LEU A 35 37.56 7.96 -25.02
N THR A 36 36.44 7.26 -25.22
CA THR A 36 35.20 7.85 -25.75
C THR A 36 34.60 8.83 -24.74
N GLY A 37 34.25 10.04 -25.20
CA GLY A 37 33.63 11.09 -24.38
C GLY A 37 34.57 11.74 -23.36
N LEU A 38 34.02 12.08 -22.18
CA LEU A 38 34.75 12.62 -21.01
C LEU A 38 35.45 13.97 -21.26
N GLU A 39 34.87 14.84 -22.07
CA GLU A 39 35.46 16.15 -22.42
C GLU A 39 35.84 17.02 -21.21
N PRO A 40 35.01 17.13 -20.14
CA PRO A 40 35.39 17.88 -18.93
C PRO A 40 36.62 17.29 -18.24
N VAL A 41 36.72 15.95 -18.19
CA VAL A 41 37.84 15.23 -17.56
C VAL A 41 39.11 15.44 -18.38
N LYS A 42 39.03 15.32 -19.71
CA LYS A 42 40.15 15.56 -20.61
C LYS A 42 40.72 16.96 -20.39
N ARG A 43 39.86 17.98 -20.41
CA ARG A 43 40.25 19.37 -20.22
C ARG A 43 40.99 19.59 -18.89
N GLU A 44 40.46 19.07 -17.79
CA GLU A 44 41.11 19.20 -16.48
C GLU A 44 42.49 18.51 -16.41
N MET A 45 42.63 17.35 -17.05
CA MET A 45 43.92 16.64 -17.08
C MET A 45 44.97 17.38 -17.92
N PHE A 46 44.60 17.95 -19.08
CA PHE A 46 45.49 18.80 -19.87
C PHE A 46 45.88 20.07 -19.11
N ASN A 47 44.90 20.75 -18.49
CA ASN A 47 45.15 21.94 -17.67
C ASN A 47 46.12 21.65 -16.51
N LEU A 48 45.97 20.49 -15.86
CA LEU A 48 46.90 20.08 -14.82
C LEU A 48 48.31 19.85 -15.37
N ALA A 49 48.43 19.13 -16.49
CA ALA A 49 49.72 18.84 -17.10
C ALA A 49 50.47 20.13 -17.45
N ASP A 50 49.77 21.10 -18.04
CA ASP A 50 50.36 22.39 -18.42
C ASP A 50 50.75 23.21 -17.18
N GLN A 51 49.93 23.20 -16.12
CA GLN A 51 50.28 23.85 -14.85
C GLN A 51 51.53 23.25 -14.20
N VAL A 52 51.67 21.92 -14.20
CA VAL A 52 52.82 21.25 -13.60
C VAL A 52 54.10 21.54 -14.38
N GLU A 53 54.05 21.56 -15.71
CA GLU A 53 55.21 21.92 -16.54
C GLU A 53 55.62 23.38 -16.41
N LEU A 54 54.65 24.28 -16.26
CA LEU A 54 54.93 25.68 -15.99
C LEU A 54 55.67 25.84 -14.65
N GLU A 55 55.24 25.12 -13.61
CA GLU A 55 55.91 25.15 -12.30
C GLU A 55 57.30 24.50 -12.33
N LYS A 56 57.49 23.42 -13.11
CA LYS A 56 58.81 22.86 -13.41
C LYS A 56 59.73 23.89 -14.06
N SER A 57 59.22 24.61 -15.05
CA SER A 57 59.97 25.65 -15.76
C SER A 57 60.34 26.81 -14.85
N ARG A 58 59.50 27.09 -13.83
CA ARG A 58 59.75 28.07 -12.76
C ARG A 58 60.71 27.56 -11.68
N LYS A 59 61.20 26.32 -11.76
CA LYS A 59 62.05 25.66 -10.73
C LYS A 59 61.45 25.68 -9.32
N ARG A 60 60.11 25.67 -9.22
CA ARG A 60 59.43 25.55 -7.92
C ARG A 60 59.32 24.10 -7.51
N ASP A 61 59.32 23.87 -6.21
CA ASP A 61 59.08 22.53 -5.67
C ASP A 61 57.65 22.09 -6.00
N LEU A 62 57.54 20.98 -6.74
CA LEU A 62 56.26 20.40 -7.12
C LEU A 62 55.49 19.88 -5.89
N ASN A 63 56.20 19.53 -4.82
CA ASN A 63 55.59 19.04 -3.58
C ASN A 63 54.95 20.16 -2.74
N SER A 64 55.13 21.42 -3.12
CA SER A 64 54.47 22.58 -2.48
C SER A 64 52.96 22.62 -2.71
N ARG A 65 52.44 21.84 -3.68
CA ARG A 65 51.01 21.73 -4.00
C ARG A 65 50.45 20.35 -3.69
N GLN A 66 49.14 20.32 -3.49
CA GLN A 66 48.39 19.09 -3.28
C GLN A 66 47.75 18.61 -4.60
N TYR A 67 47.95 17.33 -4.91
CA TYR A 67 47.43 16.67 -6.12
C TYR A 67 46.27 15.72 -5.84
N ASN A 68 45.77 15.72 -4.60
CA ASN A 68 44.60 14.93 -4.22
C ASN A 68 43.35 15.47 -4.93
N ILE A 69 42.50 14.56 -5.42
CA ILE A 69 41.41 14.89 -6.33
C ILE A 69 40.14 14.09 -6.04
N CYS A 70 38.98 14.73 -6.21
CA CYS A 70 37.68 14.08 -6.08
C CYS A 70 37.10 13.79 -7.47
N PHE A 71 36.61 12.56 -7.68
CA PHE A 71 35.92 12.13 -8.90
C PHE A 71 34.43 11.92 -8.60
N TYR A 72 33.58 12.74 -9.21
CA TYR A 72 32.13 12.65 -9.08
C TYR A 72 31.52 12.00 -10.29
N GLY A 73 30.63 11.02 -10.10
CA GLY A 73 29.83 10.50 -11.20
C GLY A 73 29.28 9.12 -10.94
N ASN A 74 28.35 8.70 -11.80
CA ASN A 74 27.70 7.40 -11.71
C ASN A 74 28.68 6.21 -11.94
N PRO A 75 28.30 4.98 -11.56
CA PRO A 75 29.09 3.79 -11.84
C PRO A 75 29.37 3.62 -13.34
N GLY A 76 30.55 3.11 -13.68
CA GLY A 76 30.89 2.81 -15.08
C GLY A 76 31.11 4.03 -15.99
N THR A 77 31.25 5.25 -15.47
CA THR A 77 31.69 6.44 -16.23
C THR A 77 33.20 6.50 -16.49
N GLY A 78 33.96 5.49 -16.06
CA GLY A 78 35.40 5.39 -16.32
C GLY A 78 36.32 5.96 -15.23
N LYS A 79 35.81 6.27 -14.02
CA LYS A 79 36.59 6.82 -12.89
C LYS A 79 37.87 6.04 -12.59
N THR A 80 37.78 4.72 -12.43
CA THR A 80 38.93 3.85 -12.12
C THR A 80 39.94 3.85 -13.27
N THR A 81 39.47 3.79 -14.52
CA THR A 81 40.33 3.86 -15.71
C THR A 81 41.09 5.18 -15.76
N VAL A 82 40.41 6.30 -15.51
CA VAL A 82 41.04 7.63 -15.47
C VAL A 82 41.98 7.77 -14.28
N ALA A 83 41.71 7.17 -13.12
CA ALA A 83 42.63 7.18 -11.98
C ALA A 83 43.97 6.51 -12.30
N ARG A 84 43.95 5.40 -13.07
CA ARG A 84 45.19 4.75 -13.57
C ARG A 84 45.94 5.61 -14.57
N ILE A 85 45.24 6.29 -15.48
CA ILE A 85 45.84 7.25 -16.40
C ILE A 85 46.42 8.45 -15.64
N TYR A 86 45.73 8.90 -14.60
CA TYR A 86 46.16 10.01 -13.75
C TYR A 86 47.47 9.68 -13.02
N ALA A 87 47.58 8.48 -12.44
CA ALA A 87 48.81 8.00 -11.83
C ALA A 87 49.98 7.96 -12.82
N ALA A 88 49.74 7.44 -14.03
CA ALA A 88 50.74 7.42 -15.10
C ALA A 88 51.17 8.84 -15.50
N LEU A 89 50.22 9.77 -15.62
CA LEU A 89 50.50 11.16 -15.95
C LEU A 89 51.35 11.84 -14.87
N LEU A 90 51.02 11.65 -13.58
CA LEU A 90 51.80 12.23 -12.48
C LEU A 90 53.24 11.68 -12.43
N LYS A 91 53.44 10.41 -12.78
CA LYS A 91 54.78 9.83 -12.91
C LYS A 91 55.55 10.42 -14.09
N GLU A 92 54.94 10.53 -15.27
CA GLU A 92 55.55 11.17 -16.45
C GLU A 92 55.92 12.64 -16.16
N LEU A 93 55.06 13.33 -15.41
CA LEU A 93 55.29 14.69 -14.94
C LEU A 93 56.21 14.76 -13.73
N GLY A 94 56.80 13.66 -13.25
CA GLY A 94 57.76 13.66 -12.13
C GLY A 94 57.21 14.19 -10.80
N VAL A 95 55.88 14.20 -10.64
CA VAL A 95 55.19 14.53 -9.38
C VAL A 95 55.19 13.32 -8.44
N LEU A 96 55.07 12.12 -9.02
CA LEU A 96 55.14 10.86 -8.29
C LEU A 96 56.33 10.01 -8.77
N PRO A 97 57.02 9.30 -7.86
CA PRO A 97 58.09 8.36 -8.22
C PRO A 97 57.57 7.10 -8.94
N ASP A 98 56.33 6.67 -8.67
CA ASP A 98 55.72 5.52 -9.34
C ASP A 98 54.23 5.75 -9.66
N ALA A 99 53.72 4.98 -10.62
CA ALA A 99 52.35 5.06 -11.16
C ALA A 99 51.46 3.94 -10.62
N GLN A 100 51.88 3.26 -9.56
CA GLN A 100 51.11 2.21 -8.92
C GLN A 100 49.79 2.77 -8.39
N VAL A 101 48.68 2.09 -8.71
CA VAL A 101 47.36 2.41 -8.16
C VAL A 101 46.92 1.28 -7.27
N VAL A 102 46.58 1.61 -6.02
CA VAL A 102 45.94 0.69 -5.08
C VAL A 102 44.48 1.08 -4.99
N GLU A 103 43.61 0.15 -5.37
CA GLU A 103 42.15 0.33 -5.39
C GLU A 103 41.54 -0.29 -4.13
N THR A 104 40.75 0.48 -3.40
CA THR A 104 39.98 0.03 -2.24
C THR A 104 38.61 0.72 -2.23
N SER A 105 37.66 0.23 -1.41
CA SER A 105 36.32 0.81 -1.30
C SER A 105 36.07 1.40 0.08
N GLY A 106 35.16 2.38 0.16
CA GLY A 106 34.74 2.98 1.43
C GLY A 106 34.21 1.93 2.41
N SER A 107 33.41 0.98 1.93
CA SER A 107 32.90 -0.16 2.71
C SER A 107 34.00 -1.09 3.22
N ALA A 108 35.00 -1.43 2.39
CA ALA A 108 36.10 -2.30 2.80
C ALA A 108 36.92 -1.64 3.91
N LEU A 109 37.19 -0.33 3.80
CA LEU A 109 37.88 0.42 4.84
C LEU A 109 37.02 0.64 6.08
N ALA A 110 35.71 0.85 5.94
CA ALA A 110 34.82 1.01 7.09
C ALA A 110 34.71 -0.28 7.92
N ASN A 111 34.71 -1.44 7.27
CA ASN A 111 34.68 -2.74 7.94
C ASN A 111 36.05 -3.17 8.47
N GLY A 112 37.12 -2.91 7.71
CA GLY A 112 38.49 -3.29 8.07
C GLY A 112 39.22 -2.28 8.97
N GLY A 113 38.65 -1.09 9.16
CA GLY A 113 39.18 -0.02 9.99
C GLY A 113 40.56 0.48 9.53
N VAL A 114 41.28 1.09 10.48
CA VAL A 114 42.60 1.71 10.24
C VAL A 114 43.66 0.67 9.84
N GLU A 115 43.55 -0.57 10.33
CA GLU A 115 44.49 -1.65 9.99
C GLU A 115 44.44 -2.02 8.51
N GLN A 116 43.24 -2.09 7.93
CA GLN A 116 43.09 -2.33 6.49
C GLN A 116 43.66 -1.15 5.67
N LEU A 117 43.46 0.09 6.11
CA LEU A 117 44.04 1.27 5.45
C LEU A 117 45.57 1.25 5.50
N LYS A 118 46.18 0.93 6.64
CA LYS A 118 47.64 0.77 6.77
C LYS A 118 48.17 -0.27 5.79
N LYS A 119 47.50 -1.43 5.69
CA LYS A 119 47.87 -2.48 4.75
C LYS A 119 47.86 -2.00 3.29
N GLU A 120 46.85 -1.23 2.89
CA GLU A 120 46.82 -0.66 1.54
C GLU A 120 47.89 0.43 1.34
N LEU A 121 48.18 1.25 2.36
CA LEU A 121 49.25 2.27 2.30
C LEU A 121 50.67 1.68 2.26
N THR A 122 50.91 0.52 2.89
CA THR A 122 52.22 -0.16 2.80
C THR A 122 52.55 -0.61 1.38
N LYS A 123 51.53 -0.96 0.57
CA LYS A 123 51.72 -1.28 -0.84
C LYS A 123 52.18 -0.06 -1.67
N LEU A 124 52.02 1.15 -1.14
CA LEU A 124 52.36 2.43 -1.79
C LEU A 124 53.63 3.08 -1.20
N GLU A 125 54.49 2.33 -0.50
CA GLU A 125 55.73 2.88 0.11
C GLU A 125 56.68 3.53 -0.90
N LYS A 126 56.77 2.97 -2.11
CA LYS A 126 57.57 3.52 -3.21
C LYS A 126 56.92 4.72 -3.90
N GLY A 127 55.71 5.07 -3.48
CA GLY A 127 54.85 6.12 -4.01
C GLY A 127 53.84 5.62 -5.03
N GLY A 128 52.73 6.36 -5.17
CA GLY A 128 51.63 6.02 -6.07
C GLY A 128 50.31 6.68 -5.67
N VAL A 129 49.22 6.12 -6.20
CA VAL A 129 47.86 6.65 -6.02
C VAL A 129 47.00 5.66 -5.21
N LEU A 130 46.39 6.16 -4.14
CA LEU A 130 45.33 5.46 -3.42
C LEU A 130 43.98 5.86 -4.03
N PHE A 131 43.30 4.93 -4.70
CA PHE A 131 41.97 5.13 -5.24
C PHE A 131 40.93 4.55 -4.29
N LEU A 132 40.10 5.41 -3.71
CA LEU A 132 39.00 5.03 -2.83
C LEU A 132 37.66 5.18 -3.56
N ASP A 133 37.06 4.06 -3.95
CA ASP A 133 35.73 4.05 -4.56
C ASP A 133 34.63 4.11 -3.48
N GLU A 134 33.52 4.74 -3.82
CA GLU A 134 32.39 5.00 -2.91
C GLU A 134 32.83 5.60 -1.55
N ALA A 135 33.74 6.58 -1.59
CA ALA A 135 34.36 7.17 -0.41
C ALA A 135 33.36 7.76 0.60
N TYR A 136 32.18 8.18 0.14
CA TYR A 136 31.09 8.67 0.99
C TYR A 136 30.60 7.64 2.04
N GLN A 137 30.88 6.35 1.85
CA GLN A 137 30.57 5.31 2.83
C GLN A 137 31.38 5.44 4.13
N LEU A 138 32.49 6.19 4.10
CA LEU A 138 33.26 6.55 5.30
C LEU A 138 32.64 7.72 6.08
N ASN A 139 31.49 8.26 5.65
CA ASN A 139 30.85 9.36 6.35
C ASN A 139 30.46 8.93 7.78
N PRO A 140 30.98 9.60 8.83
CA PRO A 140 30.74 9.18 10.22
C PRO A 140 29.28 9.27 10.66
N LYS A 141 28.44 10.06 9.97
CA LYS A 141 26.98 10.08 10.19
C LYS A 141 26.33 8.73 9.88
N THR A 142 26.86 8.02 8.88
CA THR A 142 26.33 6.72 8.44
C THR A 142 27.11 5.55 9.00
N ASN A 143 28.41 5.72 9.25
CA ASN A 143 29.25 4.65 9.79
C ASN A 143 30.29 5.19 10.78
N PRO A 144 30.11 4.96 12.10
CA PRO A 144 31.01 5.49 13.14
C PRO A 144 32.48 5.09 12.96
N SER A 145 32.77 3.92 12.38
CA SER A 145 34.14 3.46 12.13
C SER A 145 34.86 4.26 11.04
N GLY A 146 34.12 4.97 10.19
CA GLY A 146 34.65 5.80 9.11
C GLY A 146 35.46 6.99 9.62
N ALA A 147 35.12 7.53 10.80
CA ALA A 147 35.84 8.67 11.40
C ALA A 147 37.30 8.32 11.66
N ALA A 148 37.56 7.18 12.32
CA ALA A 148 38.92 6.74 12.63
C ALA A 148 39.77 6.50 11.38
N VAL A 149 39.17 6.03 10.29
CA VAL A 149 39.85 5.84 8.99
C VAL A 149 40.23 7.18 8.38
N LEU A 150 39.31 8.15 8.37
CA LEU A 150 39.56 9.50 7.83
C LEU A 150 40.60 10.25 8.66
N ASP A 151 40.50 10.16 9.98
CA ASP A 151 41.43 10.80 10.92
C ASP A 151 42.86 10.26 10.79
N TYR A 152 43.02 9.00 10.39
CA TYR A 152 44.33 8.43 10.07
C TYR A 152 44.79 8.77 8.64
N LEU A 153 43.89 8.75 7.65
CA LEU A 153 44.22 9.05 6.26
C LEU A 153 44.70 10.49 6.07
N LEU A 154 44.07 11.45 6.77
CA LEU A 154 44.37 12.87 6.65
C LEU A 154 45.87 13.16 6.93
N PRO A 155 46.43 12.86 8.11
CA PRO A 155 47.86 13.05 8.38
C PRO A 155 48.78 12.33 7.38
N GLU A 156 48.45 11.11 6.96
CA GLU A 156 49.26 10.35 5.99
C GLU A 156 49.34 11.06 4.62
N MET A 157 48.27 11.73 4.19
CA MET A 157 48.27 12.53 2.96
C MET A 157 49.21 13.74 3.04
N GLU A 158 49.50 14.26 4.24
CA GLU A 158 50.46 15.36 4.46
C GLU A 158 51.89 14.86 4.62
N ASN A 159 52.09 13.82 5.42
CA ASN A 159 53.41 13.28 5.71
C ASN A 159 54.07 12.63 4.48
N ARG A 160 53.26 12.16 3.52
CA ARG A 160 53.73 11.49 2.30
C ARG A 160 53.58 12.34 1.04
N ARG A 161 53.64 13.68 1.14
CA ARG A 161 53.63 14.56 -0.04
C ARG A 161 54.73 14.18 -1.05
N GLY A 162 54.39 14.23 -2.33
CA GLY A 162 55.27 13.78 -3.43
C GLY A 162 55.42 12.25 -3.55
N LYS A 163 54.83 11.47 -2.63
CA LYS A 163 54.81 10.01 -2.69
C LYS A 163 53.39 9.45 -2.73
N LEU A 164 52.43 10.07 -2.04
CA LEU A 164 51.05 9.62 -2.00
C LEU A 164 50.11 10.65 -2.61
N VAL A 165 49.28 10.21 -3.54
CA VAL A 165 48.11 10.96 -4.02
C VAL A 165 46.86 10.15 -3.76
N THR A 166 45.84 10.77 -3.18
CA THR A 166 44.56 10.14 -2.88
C THR A 166 43.49 10.63 -3.86
N VAL A 167 42.77 9.69 -4.45
CA VAL A 167 41.61 9.92 -5.32
C VAL A 167 40.37 9.42 -4.60
N LEU A 168 39.44 10.31 -4.29
CA LEU A 168 38.14 9.95 -3.71
C LEU A 168 37.09 9.90 -4.82
N ALA A 169 36.44 8.76 -5.00
CA ALA A 169 35.38 8.60 -5.99
C ALA A 169 34.01 8.36 -5.34
N GLY A 170 32.95 8.94 -5.91
CA GLY A 170 31.58 8.74 -5.41
C GLY A 170 30.53 9.58 -6.13
N TYR A 171 29.31 9.54 -5.60
CA TYR A 171 28.21 10.38 -6.10
C TYR A 171 28.35 11.81 -5.58
N GLN A 172 28.10 12.80 -6.44
CA GLN A 172 28.35 14.22 -6.14
C GLN A 172 27.75 14.67 -4.80
N LYS A 173 26.42 14.52 -4.62
CA LYS A 173 25.73 14.97 -3.40
C LYS A 173 26.25 14.30 -2.12
N GLN A 174 26.61 13.01 -2.20
CA GLN A 174 27.06 12.24 -1.04
C GLN A 174 28.52 12.58 -0.70
N MET A 175 29.34 12.85 -1.70
CA MET A 175 30.70 13.34 -1.52
C MET A 175 30.73 14.76 -0.95
N GLU A 176 29.84 15.65 -1.40
CA GLU A 176 29.68 16.99 -0.81
C GLU A 176 29.34 16.88 0.69
N ALA A 177 28.47 15.95 1.08
CA ALA A 177 28.15 15.68 2.47
C ALA A 177 29.34 15.10 3.28
N LEU A 178 30.20 14.29 2.65
CA LEU A 178 31.43 13.79 3.27
C LEU A 178 32.45 14.92 3.49
N LEU A 179 32.68 15.75 2.46
CA LEU A 179 33.63 16.86 2.52
C LEU A 179 33.18 17.94 3.53
N GLY A 180 31.87 18.14 3.69
CA GLY A 180 31.31 19.06 4.68
C GLY A 180 31.39 18.57 6.14
N TYR A 181 31.81 17.31 6.39
CA TYR A 181 31.89 16.76 7.74
C TYR A 181 33.16 17.19 8.49
N ASN A 182 34.30 17.31 7.80
CA ASN A 182 35.58 17.67 8.40
C ASN A 182 36.17 18.88 7.69
N GLU A 183 36.42 19.97 8.41
CA GLU A 183 36.97 21.22 7.87
C GLU A 183 38.33 21.02 7.16
N GLY A 184 39.06 19.95 7.49
CA GLY A 184 40.33 19.59 6.86
C GLY A 184 40.22 18.93 5.49
N LEU A 185 39.04 18.46 5.06
CA LEU A 185 38.87 17.78 3.77
C LEU A 185 38.80 18.74 2.56
N PRO A 186 38.01 19.84 2.58
CA PRO A 186 37.92 20.75 1.44
C PRO A 186 39.26 21.41 1.08
N SER A 187 40.09 21.74 2.08
CA SER A 187 41.41 22.33 1.87
C SER A 187 42.41 21.33 1.25
N ARG A 188 42.21 20.03 1.51
CA ARG A 188 43.07 18.94 1.02
C ARG A 188 42.64 18.39 -0.34
N PHE A 189 41.39 18.57 -0.74
CA PHE A 189 40.84 18.17 -2.03
C PHE A 189 40.41 19.38 -2.86
N SER A 190 41.41 20.13 -3.34
CA SER A 190 41.19 21.40 -4.06
C SER A 190 40.62 21.24 -5.47
N ARG A 191 40.68 20.03 -6.04
CA ARG A 191 40.14 19.73 -7.37
C ARG A 191 39.06 18.67 -7.29
N CYS A 192 37.96 18.96 -7.96
CA CYS A 192 36.83 18.05 -8.12
C CYS A 192 36.49 17.94 -9.60
N ILE A 193 36.44 16.72 -10.14
CA ILE A 193 36.11 16.46 -11.54
C ILE A 193 34.79 15.70 -11.61
N THR A 194 33.85 16.25 -12.38
CA THR A 194 32.57 15.58 -12.66
C THR A 194 32.67 14.76 -13.95
N PHE A 195 32.32 13.48 -13.84
CA PHE A 195 32.21 12.50 -14.91
C PHE A 195 30.74 12.44 -15.36
N PRO A 196 30.40 13.02 -16.51
CA PRO A 196 29.03 12.95 -17.03
C PRO A 196 28.68 11.52 -17.46
N ASP A 197 27.40 11.21 -17.45
CA ASP A 197 26.88 9.99 -18.08
C ASP A 197 27.12 10.03 -19.60
N TYR A 198 27.42 8.88 -20.20
CA TYR A 198 27.63 8.78 -21.65
C TYR A 198 26.33 9.02 -22.42
N SER A 199 26.43 9.80 -23.50
CA SER A 199 25.38 10.03 -24.51
C SER A 199 25.06 8.76 -25.31
N ASP A 200 23.92 8.74 -26.02
CA ASP A 200 23.49 7.55 -26.79
C ASP A 200 24.53 7.20 -27.87
N LYS A 201 25.16 8.24 -28.44
CA LYS A 201 26.25 8.09 -29.44
C LYS A 201 27.51 7.50 -28.80
N GLU A 202 27.84 7.90 -27.58
CA GLU A 202 29.00 7.38 -26.85
C GLU A 202 28.77 5.94 -26.38
N LEU A 203 27.57 5.62 -25.88
CA LEU A 203 27.17 4.25 -25.50
C LEU A 203 27.19 3.31 -26.72
N LEU A 204 26.71 3.78 -27.87
CA LEU A 204 26.81 3.05 -29.14
C LEU A 204 28.27 2.77 -29.49
N LYS A 205 29.13 3.81 -29.45
CA LYS A 205 30.54 3.65 -29.75
C LYS A 205 31.21 2.64 -28.81
N ILE A 206 30.94 2.71 -27.51
CA ILE A 206 31.45 1.74 -26.53
C ILE A 206 30.98 0.31 -26.86
N LEU A 207 29.71 0.14 -27.27
CA LEU A 207 29.18 -1.18 -27.66
C LEU A 207 29.88 -1.72 -28.92
N LEU A 208 30.08 -0.87 -29.93
CA LEU A 208 30.78 -1.23 -31.16
C LEU A 208 32.24 -1.59 -30.90
N ASP A 209 32.93 -0.81 -30.05
CA ASP A 209 34.31 -1.06 -29.64
C ASP A 209 34.43 -2.43 -28.93
N ILE A 210 33.52 -2.74 -28.00
CA ILE A 210 33.48 -4.05 -27.30
C ILE A 210 33.25 -5.21 -28.29
N ILE A 211 32.35 -5.04 -29.26
CA ILE A 211 32.06 -6.06 -30.28
C ILE A 211 33.28 -6.29 -31.19
N ALA A 212 33.97 -5.22 -31.58
CA ALA A 212 35.15 -5.25 -32.45
C ALA A 212 36.41 -5.80 -31.75
N GLU A 213 36.53 -5.59 -30.43
CA GLU A 213 37.64 -6.09 -29.61
C GLU A 213 37.41 -7.52 -29.08
N GLY A 214 36.26 -8.13 -29.38
CA GLY A 214 35.90 -9.49 -28.96
C GLY A 214 36.96 -10.52 -29.37
N LYS A 215 37.40 -11.34 -28.41
CA LYS A 215 38.35 -12.44 -28.62
C LYS A 215 37.64 -13.80 -28.49
N PRO A 216 38.07 -14.86 -29.22
CA PRO A 216 39.19 -14.94 -30.18
C PRO A 216 38.92 -14.28 -31.54
N GLN A 217 37.66 -14.03 -31.90
CA GLN A 217 37.28 -13.33 -33.13
C GLN A 217 36.14 -12.34 -32.83
N PRO A 218 36.11 -11.16 -33.48
CA PRO A 218 35.01 -10.21 -33.31
C PRO A 218 33.70 -10.76 -33.88
N PHE A 219 32.59 -10.41 -33.23
CA PHE A 219 31.27 -10.71 -33.77
C PHE A 219 30.95 -9.77 -34.93
N LYS A 220 30.34 -10.31 -35.97
CA LYS A 220 29.65 -9.55 -37.02
C LYS A 220 28.23 -9.26 -36.55
N MET A 221 27.71 -8.10 -36.90
CA MET A 221 26.31 -7.76 -36.69
C MET A 221 25.56 -7.87 -38.01
N GLN A 222 24.35 -8.39 -37.97
CA GLN A 222 23.47 -8.44 -39.13
C GLN A 222 23.14 -7.03 -39.64
N ASP A 223 22.90 -6.09 -38.73
CA ASP A 223 22.60 -4.69 -39.04
C ASP A 223 22.93 -3.81 -37.82
N GLU A 224 23.70 -2.75 -38.04
CA GLU A 224 24.15 -1.78 -37.03
C GLU A 224 22.99 -1.00 -36.41
N LYS A 225 21.85 -0.89 -37.10
CA LYS A 225 20.61 -0.34 -36.56
C LYS A 225 20.22 -0.97 -35.22
N HIS A 226 20.40 -2.28 -35.05
CA HIS A 226 20.06 -2.95 -33.79
C HIS A 226 20.99 -2.53 -32.64
N ALA A 227 22.26 -2.26 -32.92
CA ALA A 227 23.18 -1.69 -31.94
C ALA A 227 22.80 -0.25 -31.58
N ARG A 228 22.32 0.54 -32.55
CA ARG A 228 21.76 1.90 -32.30
C ARG A 228 20.53 1.85 -31.39
N ILE A 229 19.60 0.93 -31.64
CA ILE A 229 18.42 0.74 -30.80
C ILE A 229 18.82 0.28 -29.39
N ALA A 230 19.75 -0.66 -29.26
CA ALA A 230 20.28 -1.13 -27.98
C ALA A 230 20.92 0.00 -27.16
N ALA A 231 21.76 0.83 -27.79
CA ALA A 231 22.38 1.97 -27.15
C ALA A 231 21.34 3.00 -26.65
N ARG A 232 20.30 3.27 -27.44
CA ARG A 232 19.17 4.11 -26.99
C ARG A 232 18.41 3.49 -25.82
N ARG A 233 18.18 2.17 -25.83
CA ARG A 233 17.53 1.47 -24.69
C ARG A 233 18.33 1.62 -23.40
N LEU A 234 19.65 1.42 -23.47
CA LEU A 234 20.55 1.63 -22.33
C LEU A 234 20.57 3.11 -21.88
N GLY A 235 20.53 4.04 -22.82
CA GLY A 235 20.51 5.48 -22.57
C GLY A 235 19.26 6.00 -21.85
N ARG A 236 18.15 5.24 -21.80
CA ARG A 236 16.92 5.64 -21.11
C ARG A 236 17.11 5.86 -19.61
N GLN A 237 18.06 5.16 -18.99
CA GLN A 237 18.37 5.28 -17.57
C GLN A 237 19.32 6.45 -17.26
N ARG A 238 19.74 7.24 -18.25
CA ARG A 238 20.64 8.39 -18.05
C ARG A 238 20.06 9.40 -17.05
N GLY A 239 20.89 9.93 -16.17
CA GLY A 239 20.48 10.91 -15.16
C GLY A 239 19.84 10.29 -13.91
N THR A 240 19.64 8.97 -13.88
CA THR A 240 19.32 8.26 -12.65
C THR A 240 20.59 7.97 -11.84
N VAL A 241 20.46 8.00 -10.50
CA VAL A 241 21.57 7.63 -9.61
C VAL A 241 21.83 6.14 -9.75
N GLY A 242 23.07 5.75 -10.01
CA GLY A 242 23.45 4.35 -10.16
C GLY A 242 23.40 3.81 -11.59
N PHE A 243 23.10 4.66 -12.59
CA PHE A 243 23.18 4.26 -14.00
C PHE A 243 24.57 3.70 -14.34
N GLY A 244 24.61 2.45 -14.83
CA GLY A 244 25.85 1.69 -14.98
C GLY A 244 26.76 2.13 -16.14
N ASN A 245 26.32 3.02 -17.03
CA ASN A 245 27.12 3.56 -18.15
C ASN A 245 27.86 2.43 -18.93
N ALA A 246 29.19 2.49 -19.09
CA ALA A 246 29.95 1.47 -19.82
C ALA A 246 29.87 0.07 -19.18
N ARG A 247 29.62 -0.02 -17.86
CA ARG A 247 29.35 -1.30 -17.18
C ARG A 247 28.02 -1.89 -17.63
N ALA A 248 27.00 -1.05 -17.81
CA ALA A 248 25.70 -1.48 -18.35
C ALA A 248 25.86 -1.98 -19.81
N VAL A 249 26.69 -1.32 -20.62
CA VAL A 249 26.99 -1.78 -21.99
C VAL A 249 27.69 -3.15 -21.99
N ARG A 250 28.66 -3.38 -21.09
CA ARG A 250 29.32 -4.70 -20.96
C ARG A 250 28.35 -5.80 -20.55
N ASN A 251 27.56 -5.56 -19.51
CA ASN A 251 26.55 -6.52 -19.04
C ASN A 251 25.54 -6.83 -20.17
N PHE A 252 25.14 -5.81 -20.93
CA PHE A 252 24.27 -5.98 -22.09
C PHE A 252 24.92 -6.83 -23.19
N TYR A 253 26.19 -6.58 -23.51
CA TYR A 253 26.94 -7.38 -24.49
C TYR A 253 27.04 -8.86 -24.05
N GLU A 254 27.35 -9.12 -22.78
CA GLU A 254 27.38 -10.47 -22.21
C GLU A 254 26.02 -11.17 -22.34
N GLN A 255 24.92 -10.47 -22.07
CA GLN A 255 23.57 -11.00 -22.26
C GLN A 255 23.27 -11.29 -23.74
N ALA A 256 23.70 -10.43 -24.65
CA ALA A 256 23.51 -10.64 -26.09
C ALA A 256 24.27 -11.89 -26.58
N VAL A 257 25.49 -12.10 -26.11
CA VAL A 257 26.28 -13.30 -26.40
C VAL A 257 25.64 -14.55 -25.80
N ALA A 258 25.08 -14.47 -24.60
CA ALA A 258 24.35 -15.59 -23.99
C ALA A 258 23.11 -15.99 -24.81
N ARG A 259 22.33 -15.01 -25.30
CA ARG A 259 21.19 -15.27 -26.20
C ARG A 259 21.63 -15.89 -27.54
N GLN A 260 22.70 -15.36 -28.12
CA GLN A 260 23.28 -15.92 -29.35
C GLN A 260 23.74 -17.37 -29.15
N SER A 261 24.35 -17.67 -28.00
CA SER A 261 24.78 -19.03 -27.66
C SER A 261 23.59 -19.97 -27.54
N ALA A 262 22.51 -19.56 -26.86
CA ALA A 262 21.27 -20.34 -26.75
C ALA A 262 20.65 -20.61 -28.12
N ARG A 263 20.55 -19.60 -28.99
CA ARG A 263 20.07 -19.74 -30.37
C ARG A 263 20.92 -20.74 -31.17
N CYS A 264 22.24 -20.64 -31.09
CA CYS A 264 23.12 -21.56 -31.83
C CYS A 264 22.98 -23.02 -31.36
N VAL A 265 22.74 -23.24 -30.07
CA VAL A 265 22.46 -24.58 -29.54
C VAL A 265 21.14 -25.11 -30.10
N GLU A 266 20.09 -24.30 -30.10
CA GLU A 266 18.78 -24.68 -30.61
C GLU A 266 18.80 -24.95 -32.13
N GLU A 267 19.43 -24.07 -32.92
CA GLU A 267 19.61 -24.25 -34.37
C GLU A 267 20.37 -25.57 -34.66
N ARG A 268 21.41 -25.90 -33.87
CA ARG A 268 22.12 -27.19 -33.99
C ARG A 268 21.26 -28.39 -33.65
N GLN A 269 20.42 -28.31 -32.63
CA GLN A 269 19.49 -29.40 -32.28
C GLN A 269 18.48 -29.67 -33.40
N GLN A 270 18.13 -28.64 -34.17
CA GLN A 270 17.27 -28.73 -35.35
C GLN A 270 18.03 -29.17 -36.62
N GLY A 271 19.32 -29.50 -36.52
CA GLY A 271 20.14 -29.93 -37.65
C GLY A 271 20.63 -28.79 -38.56
N LEU A 272 20.49 -27.53 -38.13
CA LEU A 272 21.00 -26.36 -38.86
C LEU A 272 22.47 -26.09 -38.49
N ASN A 273 23.18 -25.36 -39.36
CA ASN A 273 24.55 -24.92 -39.13
C ASN A 273 24.61 -23.40 -38.86
N PRO A 274 24.51 -22.95 -37.59
CA PRO A 274 24.50 -21.54 -37.25
C PRO A 274 25.88 -20.88 -37.42
N ASP A 275 25.91 -19.62 -37.85
CA ASP A 275 27.11 -18.78 -37.76
C ASP A 275 27.39 -18.39 -36.31
N LEU A 276 28.49 -18.92 -35.77
CA LEU A 276 28.90 -18.74 -34.37
C LEU A 276 29.36 -17.32 -34.03
N TRP A 277 29.64 -16.50 -35.03
CA TRP A 277 30.15 -15.13 -34.86
C TRP A 277 29.19 -14.08 -35.38
N LEU A 278 27.93 -14.44 -35.65
CA LEU A 278 26.90 -13.50 -36.09
C LEU A 278 25.93 -13.17 -34.95
N LEU A 279 25.87 -11.90 -34.58
CA LEU A 279 24.81 -11.33 -33.74
C LEU A 279 23.63 -10.91 -34.62
N ARG A 280 22.49 -11.57 -34.40
CA ARG A 280 21.21 -11.23 -35.02
C ARG A 280 20.43 -10.23 -34.17
N ARG A 281 19.35 -9.71 -34.75
CA ARG A 281 18.40 -8.80 -34.10
C ARG A 281 17.94 -9.32 -32.74
N ASP A 282 17.53 -10.58 -32.64
CA ASP A 282 16.99 -11.15 -31.38
C ASP A 282 18.08 -11.38 -30.31
N ASP A 283 19.34 -11.54 -30.72
CA ASP A 283 20.46 -11.64 -29.78
C ASP A 283 20.66 -10.29 -29.07
N LEU A 284 20.69 -9.19 -29.84
CA LEU A 284 20.85 -7.83 -29.32
C LEU A 284 19.59 -7.31 -28.61
N LEU A 285 18.43 -7.40 -29.24
CA LEU A 285 17.21 -6.74 -28.77
C LEU A 285 16.27 -7.66 -27.97
N GLY A 286 16.56 -8.96 -27.92
CA GLY A 286 15.62 -9.96 -27.41
C GLY A 286 14.52 -10.31 -28.41
N PRO A 287 13.67 -11.31 -28.11
CA PRO A 287 12.64 -11.80 -29.02
C PRO A 287 11.65 -10.70 -29.44
N LYS A 288 11.22 -10.72 -30.71
CA LYS A 288 10.33 -9.70 -31.30
C LYS A 288 8.91 -9.76 -30.74
N GLN A 289 8.47 -10.96 -30.42
CA GLN A 289 7.17 -11.22 -29.84
C GLN A 289 7.39 -11.93 -28.52
N LEU A 290 6.90 -11.32 -27.46
CA LEU A 290 6.58 -12.05 -26.25
C LEU A 290 5.37 -12.91 -26.56
N ASP A 291 5.61 -14.21 -26.69
CA ASP A 291 4.55 -15.16 -26.94
C ASP A 291 3.72 -15.29 -25.67
N VAL A 292 2.52 -14.72 -25.69
CA VAL A 292 1.55 -14.72 -24.59
C VAL A 292 1.20 -16.15 -24.18
N SER A 293 1.32 -17.11 -25.11
CA SER A 293 1.08 -18.53 -24.86
C SER A 293 2.20 -19.19 -24.03
N SER A 294 3.38 -18.58 -23.94
CA SER A 294 4.55 -19.13 -23.22
C SER A 294 4.73 -18.62 -21.79
N SER A 295 4.09 -17.50 -21.42
CA SER A 295 4.19 -16.96 -20.05
C SER A 295 3.20 -17.66 -19.12
N SER A 296 3.74 -18.39 -18.14
CA SER A 296 2.95 -19.01 -17.08
C SER A 296 2.16 -17.98 -16.26
N ALA A 297 2.70 -16.77 -16.09
CA ALA A 297 2.03 -15.70 -15.37
C ALA A 297 0.79 -15.16 -16.11
N LEU A 298 0.87 -15.01 -17.44
CA LEU A 298 -0.28 -14.62 -18.26
C LEU A 298 -1.36 -15.70 -18.30
N GLN A 299 -0.97 -16.98 -18.38
CA GLN A 299 -1.89 -18.11 -18.28
C GLN A 299 -2.58 -18.14 -16.90
N GLU A 300 -1.82 -17.94 -15.83
CA GLU A 300 -2.36 -17.87 -14.47
C GLU A 300 -3.37 -16.72 -14.34
N LEU A 301 -3.07 -15.53 -14.87
CA LEU A 301 -3.99 -14.38 -14.88
C LEU A 301 -5.30 -14.72 -15.60
N GLN A 302 -5.21 -15.34 -16.77
CA GLN A 302 -6.39 -15.71 -17.56
C GLN A 302 -7.26 -16.76 -16.86
N ALA A 303 -6.62 -17.71 -16.15
CA ALA A 303 -7.29 -18.75 -15.38
C ALA A 303 -7.99 -18.22 -14.11
N LYS A 304 -7.62 -17.04 -13.59
CA LYS A 304 -8.33 -16.45 -12.44
C LYS A 304 -9.77 -16.10 -12.82
N VAL A 305 -10.70 -16.47 -11.95
CA VAL A 305 -12.13 -16.16 -12.08
C VAL A 305 -12.36 -14.65 -11.95
N GLY A 306 -13.18 -14.10 -12.84
CA GLY A 306 -13.50 -12.66 -12.89
C GLY A 306 -12.37 -11.78 -13.43
N LEU A 307 -12.27 -10.55 -12.90
CA LEU A 307 -11.21 -9.57 -13.16
C LEU A 307 -11.10 -9.12 -14.63
N GLN A 308 -12.22 -9.02 -15.36
CA GLN A 308 -12.19 -8.66 -16.78
C GLN A 308 -11.51 -7.32 -17.05
N SER A 309 -11.77 -6.30 -16.22
CA SER A 309 -11.12 -4.99 -16.30
C SER A 309 -9.59 -5.06 -16.23
N VAL A 310 -9.07 -5.93 -15.35
CA VAL A 310 -7.63 -6.17 -15.19
C VAL A 310 -7.07 -6.88 -16.41
N LYS A 311 -7.74 -7.95 -16.88
CA LYS A 311 -7.35 -8.72 -18.06
C LYS A 311 -7.27 -7.85 -19.31
N ASP A 312 -8.27 -7.00 -19.53
CA ASP A 312 -8.30 -6.05 -20.65
C ASP A 312 -7.16 -5.02 -20.55
N SER A 313 -6.87 -4.53 -19.35
CA SER A 313 -5.77 -3.58 -19.15
C SER A 313 -4.41 -4.21 -19.42
N VAL A 314 -4.18 -5.46 -19.01
CA VAL A 314 -2.97 -6.21 -19.36
C VAL A 314 -2.88 -6.47 -20.86
N ALA A 315 -4.00 -6.81 -21.52
CA ALA A 315 -4.03 -6.98 -22.97
C ALA A 315 -3.64 -5.68 -23.71
N ASN A 316 -4.15 -4.53 -23.25
CA ASN A 316 -3.79 -3.22 -23.79
C ASN A 316 -2.29 -2.89 -23.59
N LEU A 317 -1.73 -3.24 -22.43
CA LEU A 317 -0.29 -3.10 -22.18
C LEU A 317 0.54 -3.97 -23.14
N LEU A 318 0.14 -5.21 -23.37
CA LEU A 318 0.79 -6.10 -24.34
C LEU A 318 0.75 -5.52 -25.76
N GLN A 319 -0.40 -4.95 -26.17
CA GLN A 319 -0.55 -4.31 -27.47
C GLN A 319 0.32 -3.06 -27.60
N LEU A 320 0.44 -2.27 -26.54
CA LEU A 320 1.31 -1.10 -26.50
C LEU A 320 2.80 -1.49 -26.61
N ILE A 321 3.22 -2.56 -25.94
CA ILE A 321 4.59 -3.08 -26.04
C ILE A 321 4.90 -3.55 -27.46
N ARG A 322 3.96 -4.26 -28.11
CA ARG A 322 4.09 -4.67 -29.52
C ARG A 322 4.23 -3.45 -30.43
N THR A 323 3.37 -2.45 -30.24
CA THR A 323 3.43 -1.19 -30.99
C THR A 323 4.76 -0.47 -30.76
N ASN A 324 5.24 -0.44 -29.52
CA ASN A 324 6.53 0.17 -29.19
C ASN A 324 7.70 -0.60 -29.80
N ALA A 325 7.66 -1.93 -29.84
CA ALA A 325 8.68 -2.72 -30.51
C ALA A 325 8.75 -2.37 -32.02
N GLU A 326 7.61 -2.17 -32.68
CA GLU A 326 7.55 -1.70 -34.07
C GLU A 326 8.06 -0.26 -34.22
N LEU A 327 7.72 0.65 -33.30
CA LEU A 327 8.22 2.03 -33.29
C LEU A 327 9.73 2.10 -33.08
N GLU A 328 10.28 1.30 -32.15
CA GLU A 328 11.73 1.18 -31.95
C GLU A 328 12.42 0.66 -33.21
N GLU A 329 11.83 -0.35 -33.85
CA GLU A 329 12.31 -0.91 -35.11
C GLU A 329 12.21 0.12 -36.25
N ALA A 330 11.29 1.08 -36.19
CA ALA A 330 11.22 2.20 -37.12
C ALA A 330 12.12 3.40 -36.70
N GLU A 331 12.93 3.25 -35.64
CA GLU A 331 13.71 4.32 -34.99
C GLU A 331 12.87 5.56 -34.60
N LYS A 332 11.56 5.37 -34.41
CA LYS A 332 10.61 6.40 -33.98
C LYS A 332 10.56 6.49 -32.45
N PRO A 333 10.14 7.65 -31.89
CA PRO A 333 9.92 7.76 -30.45
C PRO A 333 8.86 6.75 -30.00
N VAL A 334 9.20 5.97 -28.97
CA VAL A 334 8.28 5.03 -28.34
C VAL A 334 7.22 5.77 -27.53
N LYS A 335 6.05 5.16 -27.40
CA LYS A 335 5.02 5.65 -26.49
C LYS A 335 5.40 5.29 -25.06
N GLU A 336 5.30 6.26 -24.16
CA GLU A 336 5.65 6.05 -22.75
C GLU A 336 4.66 5.11 -22.07
N VAL A 337 5.17 4.22 -21.21
CA VAL A 337 4.35 3.29 -20.41
C VAL A 337 4.52 3.63 -18.95
N ALA A 338 3.45 4.05 -18.29
CA ALA A 338 3.43 4.17 -16.83
C ALA A 338 3.26 2.78 -16.20
N LEU A 339 4.31 2.31 -15.52
CA LEU A 339 4.27 1.05 -14.78
C LEU A 339 3.52 1.19 -13.45
N ASN A 340 3.64 2.36 -12.82
CA ASN A 340 3.04 2.66 -11.53
C ASN A 340 1.52 2.77 -11.64
N ARG A 341 0.81 2.18 -10.68
CA ARG A 341 -0.65 2.06 -10.78
C ARG A 341 -1.32 2.00 -9.41
N VAL A 342 -2.63 2.25 -9.39
CA VAL A 342 -3.47 2.17 -8.21
C VAL A 342 -4.42 0.99 -8.37
N PHE A 343 -4.54 0.16 -7.34
CA PHE A 343 -5.50 -0.94 -7.27
C PHE A 343 -6.57 -0.59 -6.24
N LEU A 344 -7.82 -0.49 -6.69
CA LEU A 344 -8.98 -0.10 -5.90
C LEU A 344 -9.90 -1.30 -5.70
N GLY A 345 -10.42 -1.49 -4.49
CA GLY A 345 -11.49 -2.47 -4.27
C GLY A 345 -11.56 -2.98 -2.83
N ASN A 346 -12.65 -3.68 -2.50
CA ASN A 346 -12.90 -4.22 -1.16
C ASN A 346 -11.90 -5.31 -0.75
N PRO A 347 -11.84 -5.69 0.55
CA PRO A 347 -10.97 -6.76 1.02
C PRO A 347 -11.28 -8.09 0.32
N GLY A 348 -10.25 -8.91 0.11
CA GLY A 348 -10.43 -10.27 -0.41
C GLY A 348 -10.80 -10.36 -1.89
N THR A 349 -10.71 -9.27 -2.67
CA THR A 349 -10.88 -9.27 -4.14
C THR A 349 -9.62 -9.70 -4.91
N GLY A 350 -8.53 -10.05 -4.21
CA GLY A 350 -7.31 -10.58 -4.83
C GLY A 350 -6.27 -9.54 -5.26
N LYS A 351 -6.36 -8.27 -4.82
CA LYS A 351 -5.42 -7.19 -5.17
C LYS A 351 -3.95 -7.58 -5.01
N THR A 352 -3.56 -8.07 -3.84
CA THR A 352 -2.16 -8.48 -3.52
C THR A 352 -1.72 -9.70 -4.34
N THR A 353 -2.64 -10.63 -4.61
CA THR A 353 -2.38 -11.80 -5.46
C THR A 353 -2.11 -11.37 -6.91
N ILE A 354 -2.91 -10.45 -7.45
CA ILE A 354 -2.73 -9.91 -8.80
C ILE A 354 -1.46 -9.07 -8.91
N ALA A 355 -1.04 -8.34 -7.87
CA ALA A 355 0.25 -7.66 -7.86
C ALA A 355 1.41 -8.65 -8.08
N GLY A 356 1.35 -9.82 -7.45
CA GLY A 356 2.24 -10.97 -7.67
C GLY A 356 2.37 -11.38 -9.13
N ILE A 357 1.21 -11.62 -9.75
CA ILE A 357 1.15 -12.04 -11.15
C ILE A 357 1.64 -10.91 -12.06
N TYR A 358 1.23 -9.67 -11.81
CA TYR A 358 1.61 -8.50 -12.58
C TYR A 358 3.13 -8.28 -12.58
N GLY A 359 3.81 -8.47 -11.44
CA GLY A 359 5.28 -8.39 -11.37
C GLY A 359 5.98 -9.43 -12.25
N ARG A 360 5.51 -10.70 -12.21
CA ARG A 360 6.02 -11.74 -13.10
C ARG A 360 5.76 -11.43 -14.58
N VAL A 361 4.58 -10.90 -14.90
CA VAL A 361 4.25 -10.44 -16.26
C VAL A 361 5.21 -9.33 -16.69
N LEU A 362 5.44 -8.30 -15.87
CA LEU A 362 6.36 -7.22 -16.22
C LEU A 362 7.80 -7.70 -16.43
N ARG A 363 8.27 -8.67 -15.64
CA ARG A 363 9.57 -9.32 -15.84
C ARG A 363 9.63 -10.09 -17.14
N ASP A 364 8.63 -10.93 -17.41
CA ASP A 364 8.56 -11.68 -18.65
C ASP A 364 8.60 -10.71 -19.84
N LEU A 365 7.91 -9.57 -19.75
CA LEU A 365 7.90 -8.51 -20.74
C LEU A 365 9.21 -7.69 -20.84
N GLY A 366 10.20 -7.95 -19.99
CA GLY A 366 11.48 -7.23 -19.94
C GLY A 366 11.38 -5.79 -19.43
N LEU A 367 10.28 -5.44 -18.76
CA LEU A 367 10.06 -4.13 -18.14
C LEU A 367 10.60 -4.06 -16.71
N LEU A 368 10.80 -5.21 -16.06
CA LEU A 368 11.47 -5.35 -14.76
C LEU A 368 12.54 -6.43 -14.81
N SER A 369 13.62 -6.27 -14.06
CA SER A 369 14.73 -7.24 -14.03
C SER A 369 14.45 -8.50 -13.21
N LYS A 370 13.66 -8.42 -12.12
CA LYS A 370 13.36 -9.56 -11.21
C LYS A 370 11.89 -9.96 -11.18
N GLY A 371 10.97 -9.00 -11.19
CA GLY A 371 9.52 -9.25 -11.14
C GLY A 371 8.98 -9.77 -9.81
N ASP A 372 9.81 -9.83 -8.76
CA ASP A 372 9.36 -10.20 -7.41
C ASP A 372 8.48 -9.09 -6.82
N VAL A 373 7.70 -9.44 -5.79
CA VAL A 373 6.84 -8.48 -5.09
C VAL A 373 7.35 -8.23 -3.68
N VAL A 374 7.57 -6.95 -3.38
CA VAL A 374 7.90 -6.46 -2.04
C VAL A 374 6.62 -5.82 -1.48
N VAL A 375 6.00 -6.46 -0.51
CA VAL A 375 4.80 -5.91 0.16
C VAL A 375 5.24 -5.12 1.39
N LYS A 376 4.71 -3.90 1.51
CA LYS A 376 4.93 -2.99 2.64
C LYS A 376 3.61 -2.38 3.09
N ASN A 377 3.53 -2.13 4.38
CA ASN A 377 2.43 -1.41 5.00
C ASN A 377 2.84 0.02 5.36
N PRO A 378 1.90 0.94 5.57
CA PRO A 378 2.16 2.33 5.94
C PRO A 378 3.09 2.47 7.14
N SER A 379 2.97 1.56 8.12
CA SER A 379 3.84 1.50 9.30
C SER A 379 5.32 1.28 8.99
N ASP A 380 5.65 0.58 7.90
CA ASP A 380 7.04 0.30 7.53
C ASP A 380 7.79 1.56 7.06
N PHE A 381 7.04 2.55 6.58
CA PHE A 381 7.59 3.83 6.11
C PHE A 381 7.73 4.85 7.23
N LEU A 382 7.04 4.69 8.35
CA LEU A 382 7.00 5.66 9.43
C LEU A 382 8.24 5.52 10.34
N GLY A 383 8.91 6.64 10.55
CA GLY A 383 9.99 6.82 11.51
C GLY A 383 9.50 7.23 12.89
N SER A 384 10.37 7.05 13.88
CA SER A 384 10.20 7.56 15.24
C SER A 384 10.72 8.99 15.41
N VAL A 385 11.61 9.42 14.52
CA VAL A 385 12.25 10.75 14.53
C VAL A 385 12.10 11.45 13.17
N LEU A 386 12.08 12.79 13.17
CA LEU A 386 12.05 13.60 11.94
C LEU A 386 13.21 13.24 11.00
N GLY A 387 12.90 13.01 9.72
CA GLY A 387 13.85 12.56 8.70
C GLY A 387 14.04 11.03 8.61
N GLU A 388 13.69 10.27 9.65
CA GLU A 388 13.81 8.80 9.61
C GLU A 388 12.80 8.19 8.62
N SER A 389 11.59 8.75 8.51
CA SER A 389 10.58 8.32 7.52
C SER A 389 11.09 8.45 6.08
N GLU A 390 11.84 9.52 5.77
CA GLU A 390 12.42 9.74 4.45
C GLU A 390 13.51 8.69 4.17
N GLN A 391 14.39 8.44 5.14
CA GLN A 391 15.46 7.44 5.02
C GLN A 391 14.90 6.03 4.81
N LYS A 392 13.88 5.63 5.60
CA LYS A 392 13.17 4.35 5.44
C LYS A 392 12.54 4.25 4.06
N THR A 393 11.87 5.31 3.62
CA THR A 393 11.21 5.34 2.30
C THR A 393 12.23 5.18 1.17
N VAL A 394 13.36 5.88 1.23
CA VAL A 394 14.45 5.72 0.25
C VAL A 394 15.00 4.29 0.27
N ALA A 395 15.27 3.72 1.45
CA ALA A 395 15.79 2.36 1.56
C ALA A 395 14.81 1.31 0.99
N ILE A 396 13.51 1.45 1.25
CA ILE A 396 12.46 0.58 0.68
C ILE A 396 12.42 0.72 -0.84
N LEU A 397 12.47 1.96 -1.35
CA LEU A 397 12.43 2.26 -2.77
C LEU A 397 13.66 1.73 -3.52
N ASP A 398 14.83 1.77 -2.91
CA ASP A 398 16.08 1.26 -3.47
C ASP A 398 16.10 -0.29 -3.41
N ALA A 399 15.55 -0.90 -2.35
CA ALA A 399 15.40 -2.34 -2.25
C ALA A 399 14.38 -2.92 -3.26
N ALA A 400 13.43 -2.09 -3.72
CA ALA A 400 12.42 -2.47 -4.70
C ALA A 400 12.90 -2.41 -6.16
N VAL A 401 14.17 -2.04 -6.42
CA VAL A 401 14.72 -2.06 -7.78
C VAL A 401 14.74 -3.49 -8.34
N GLY A 402 14.19 -3.63 -9.54
CA GLY A 402 13.89 -4.87 -10.26
C GLY A 402 12.54 -5.48 -9.94
N CYS A 403 11.81 -4.94 -8.95
CA CYS A 403 10.65 -5.57 -8.34
C CYS A 403 9.39 -4.68 -8.42
N VAL A 404 8.27 -5.24 -8.00
CA VAL A 404 7.03 -4.51 -7.73
C VAL A 404 6.96 -4.19 -6.23
N LEU A 405 6.93 -2.92 -5.85
CA LEU A 405 6.63 -2.46 -4.50
C LEU A 405 5.12 -2.30 -4.34
N VAL A 406 4.51 -3.11 -3.49
CA VAL A 406 3.12 -2.97 -3.08
C VAL A 406 3.06 -2.22 -1.77
N ILE A 407 2.35 -1.10 -1.76
CA ILE A 407 1.96 -0.39 -0.54
C ILE A 407 0.50 -0.74 -0.28
N ASP A 408 0.27 -1.68 0.64
CA ASP A 408 -1.10 -2.05 1.02
C ASP A 408 -1.71 -0.98 1.93
N GLU A 409 -3.03 -0.81 1.85
CA GLU A 409 -3.77 0.24 2.57
C GLU A 409 -3.12 1.64 2.48
N ALA A 410 -2.66 2.01 1.28
CA ALA A 410 -1.88 3.22 1.04
C ALA A 410 -2.59 4.52 1.49
N TYR A 411 -3.92 4.52 1.55
CA TYR A 411 -4.72 5.66 2.05
C TYR A 411 -4.39 6.03 3.50
N SER A 412 -3.84 5.11 4.31
CA SER A 412 -3.43 5.40 5.69
C SER A 412 -2.21 6.33 5.76
N LEU A 413 -1.47 6.48 4.65
CA LEU A 413 -0.42 7.50 4.47
C LEU A 413 -0.99 8.89 4.14
N ASN A 414 -2.32 9.08 4.12
CA ASN A 414 -2.89 10.41 3.94
C ASN A 414 -2.52 11.30 5.15
N PRO A 415 -1.81 12.42 4.94
CA PRO A 415 -1.48 13.36 6.01
C PRO A 415 -2.72 14.11 6.53
N GLY A 416 -3.83 14.13 5.79
CA GLY A 416 -5.07 14.83 6.16
C GLY A 416 -5.06 16.31 5.80
N SER A 417 -6.24 16.94 5.78
CA SER A 417 -6.46 18.30 5.27
C SER A 417 -6.43 19.42 6.34
N LYS A 418 -6.71 19.12 7.62
CA LYS A 418 -6.76 20.12 8.70
C LYS A 418 -5.53 20.17 9.60
N SER A 419 -4.81 19.05 9.75
CA SER A 419 -3.53 18.95 10.46
C SER A 419 -2.71 17.89 9.74
N LYS A 420 -1.73 18.33 8.95
CA LYS A 420 -0.89 17.45 8.17
C LYS A 420 0.11 16.75 9.08
N ASP A 421 0.06 15.42 9.10
CA ASP A 421 1.08 14.62 9.77
C ASP A 421 2.41 14.74 9.00
N PRO A 422 3.46 15.37 9.60
CA PRO A 422 4.72 15.62 8.91
C PRO A 422 5.46 14.33 8.56
N TYR A 423 5.26 13.24 9.32
CA TYR A 423 5.89 11.96 9.03
C TYR A 423 5.30 11.32 7.78
N LYS A 424 3.98 11.41 7.60
CA LYS A 424 3.28 10.89 6.41
C LYS A 424 3.54 11.75 5.17
N GLU A 425 3.55 13.07 5.33
CA GLU A 425 3.87 14.00 4.25
C GLU A 425 5.28 13.74 3.71
N ALA A 426 6.27 13.56 4.59
CA ALA A 426 7.65 13.24 4.21
C ALA A 426 7.75 11.93 3.39
N VAL A 427 6.96 10.90 3.73
CA VAL A 427 6.90 9.64 2.94
C VAL A 427 6.36 9.91 1.54
N ILE A 428 5.22 10.61 1.43
CA ILE A 428 4.60 10.90 0.13
C ILE A 428 5.52 11.76 -0.75
N ASP A 429 6.14 12.79 -0.17
CA ASP A 429 7.07 13.67 -0.89
C ASP A 429 8.30 12.92 -1.37
N THR A 430 8.82 12.01 -0.54
CA THR A 430 9.94 11.14 -0.93
C THR A 430 9.55 10.21 -2.08
N ILE A 431 8.35 9.59 -2.03
CA ILE A 431 7.82 8.77 -3.14
C ILE A 431 7.70 9.61 -4.40
N VAL A 432 7.11 10.80 -4.34
CA VAL A 432 6.94 11.69 -5.51
C VAL A 432 8.29 12.13 -6.10
N ALA A 433 9.29 12.38 -5.25
CA ALA A 433 10.63 12.78 -5.65
C ALA A 433 11.43 11.64 -6.30
N LYS A 434 11.30 10.41 -5.78
CA LYS A 434 12.11 9.24 -6.18
C LYS A 434 11.44 8.35 -7.22
N VAL A 435 10.11 8.31 -7.25
CA VAL A 435 9.34 7.54 -8.23
C VAL A 435 9.06 8.46 -9.42
N GLN A 436 9.93 8.35 -10.43
CA GLN A 436 9.74 9.08 -11.67
C GLN A 436 8.93 8.18 -12.62
N GLY A 437 7.76 8.66 -13.05
CA GLY A 437 6.90 7.94 -14.01
C GLY A 437 7.45 7.98 -15.44
N VAL A 438 8.77 7.96 -15.60
CA VAL A 438 9.47 8.03 -16.88
C VAL A 438 9.75 6.63 -17.43
N PRO A 439 9.79 6.46 -18.76
CA PRO A 439 10.08 5.17 -19.38
C PRO A 439 11.47 4.64 -19.00
N GLY A 440 11.53 3.39 -18.50
CA GLY A 440 12.79 2.70 -18.19
C GLY A 440 13.18 2.64 -16.72
N ASP A 441 12.32 3.10 -15.79
CA ASP A 441 12.47 2.81 -14.36
C ASP A 441 12.34 1.30 -14.14
N ASP A 442 13.40 0.65 -13.63
CA ASP A 442 13.42 -0.78 -13.31
C ASP A 442 12.70 -1.02 -11.97
N ARG A 443 11.50 -0.45 -11.81
CA ARG A 443 10.70 -0.54 -10.59
C ARG A 443 9.25 -0.20 -10.90
N CYS A 444 8.33 -0.94 -10.30
CA CYS A 444 6.91 -0.65 -10.35
C CYS A 444 6.39 -0.43 -8.93
N VAL A 445 5.70 0.67 -8.68
CA VAL A 445 5.02 0.93 -7.40
C VAL A 445 3.52 0.80 -7.59
N LEU A 446 2.89 0.00 -6.72
CA LEU A 446 1.45 -0.22 -6.67
C LEU A 446 0.90 0.31 -5.35
N LEU A 447 -0.11 1.17 -5.43
CA LEU A 447 -0.86 1.65 -4.26
C LEU A 447 -2.18 0.89 -4.18
N LEU A 448 -2.39 0.13 -3.11
CA LEU A 448 -3.61 -0.65 -2.89
C LEU A 448 -4.49 0.04 -1.85
N GLY A 449 -5.81 0.03 -2.07
CA GLY A 449 -6.74 0.57 -1.08
C GLY A 449 -8.20 0.54 -1.50
N TYR A 450 -9.06 1.08 -0.63
CA TYR A 450 -10.47 1.30 -0.94
C TYR A 450 -10.65 2.57 -1.77
N GLU A 451 -11.69 2.61 -2.58
CA GLU A 451 -11.91 3.67 -3.56
C GLU A 451 -12.01 5.07 -2.92
N GLU A 452 -12.93 5.28 -1.98
CA GLU A 452 -13.12 6.61 -1.35
C GLU A 452 -11.87 7.10 -0.59
N PRO A 453 -11.24 6.32 0.32
CA PRO A 453 -10.03 6.76 1.01
C PRO A 453 -8.85 7.04 0.06
N MET A 454 -8.72 6.28 -1.03
CA MET A 454 -7.67 6.52 -2.02
C MET A 454 -7.92 7.78 -2.84
N GLN A 455 -9.18 8.09 -3.17
CA GLN A 455 -9.52 9.37 -3.80
C GLN A 455 -9.19 10.54 -2.87
N ALA A 456 -9.46 10.42 -1.57
CA ALA A 456 -9.08 11.41 -0.57
C ALA A 456 -7.55 11.58 -0.50
N LEU A 457 -6.78 10.49 -0.46
CA LEU A 457 -5.31 10.51 -0.49
C LEU A 457 -4.78 11.29 -1.72
N MET A 458 -5.31 11.00 -2.91
CA MET A 458 -4.84 11.62 -4.15
C MET A 458 -5.17 13.11 -4.24
N ARG A 459 -6.26 13.55 -3.60
CA ARG A 459 -6.68 14.95 -3.55
C ARG A 459 -5.92 15.73 -2.48
N GLU A 460 -5.65 15.12 -1.32
CA GLU A 460 -5.24 15.84 -0.11
C GLU A 460 -3.73 15.75 0.19
N ALA A 461 -3.04 14.69 -0.23
CA ALA A 461 -1.65 14.48 0.14
C ALA A 461 -0.68 15.40 -0.61
N ASN A 462 -0.48 15.15 -1.91
CA ASN A 462 0.41 15.94 -2.76
C ASN A 462 -0.07 15.86 -4.24
N PRO A 463 -0.23 16.99 -4.96
CA PRO A 463 -0.59 16.99 -6.38
C PRO A 463 0.34 16.16 -7.28
N GLY A 464 1.62 16.07 -6.92
CA GLY A 464 2.61 15.25 -7.62
C GLY A 464 2.31 13.75 -7.56
N LEU A 465 1.66 13.27 -6.50
CA LEU A 465 1.25 11.87 -6.36
C LEU A 465 0.24 11.49 -7.43
N ALA A 466 -0.81 12.29 -7.63
CA ALA A 466 -1.83 12.06 -8.66
C ALA A 466 -1.26 12.08 -10.09
N ARG A 467 -0.18 12.84 -10.33
CA ARG A 467 0.52 12.85 -11.62
C ARG A 467 1.30 11.55 -11.88
N ARG A 468 1.87 10.94 -10.84
CA ARG A 468 2.62 9.67 -10.92
C ARG A 468 1.71 8.45 -10.89
N PHE A 469 0.57 8.56 -10.19
CA PHE A 469 -0.42 7.52 -9.99
C PHE A 469 -1.79 8.02 -10.46
N GLN A 470 -2.03 7.92 -11.77
CA GLN A 470 -3.27 8.42 -12.37
C GLN A 470 -4.45 7.51 -12.00
N LEU A 471 -5.40 8.04 -11.23
CA LEU A 471 -6.63 7.32 -10.85
C LEU A 471 -7.45 6.88 -12.07
N ALA A 472 -7.41 7.62 -13.18
CA ALA A 472 -8.07 7.24 -14.43
C ALA A 472 -7.58 5.88 -14.99
N ASN A 473 -6.36 5.47 -14.64
CA ASN A 473 -5.76 4.20 -15.06
C ASN A 473 -5.75 3.16 -13.93
N ALA A 474 -6.44 3.44 -12.82
CA ALA A 474 -6.55 2.53 -11.69
C ALA A 474 -7.29 1.25 -12.08
N TRP A 475 -6.88 0.14 -11.48
CA TRP A 475 -7.59 -1.13 -11.63
C TRP A 475 -8.62 -1.26 -10.52
N THR A 476 -9.89 -1.29 -10.91
CA THR A 476 -11.00 -1.52 -9.98
C THR A 476 -11.31 -3.01 -9.90
N PHE A 477 -11.13 -3.55 -8.70
CA PHE A 477 -11.45 -4.91 -8.31
C PHE A 477 -12.87 -4.90 -7.74
N GLN A 478 -13.80 -5.37 -8.55
CA GLN A 478 -15.21 -5.48 -8.16
C GLN A 478 -15.42 -6.63 -7.18
N ASP A 479 -16.49 -6.53 -6.39
CA ASP A 479 -16.92 -7.65 -5.55
C ASP A 479 -17.35 -8.83 -6.42
N TYR A 480 -17.02 -10.04 -5.98
CA TYR A 480 -17.35 -11.24 -6.71
C TYR A 480 -18.87 -11.46 -6.75
N ASN A 481 -19.36 -11.84 -7.93
CA ASN A 481 -20.76 -12.24 -8.10
C ASN A 481 -21.00 -13.67 -7.57
N ASP A 482 -22.25 -14.11 -7.59
CA ASP A 482 -22.64 -15.41 -7.00
C ASP A 482 -21.97 -16.60 -7.70
N GLU A 483 -21.81 -16.54 -9.03
CA GLU A 483 -21.16 -17.58 -9.82
C GLU A 483 -19.66 -17.64 -9.52
N GLU A 484 -19.02 -16.47 -9.39
CA GLU A 484 -17.62 -16.34 -9.05
C GLU A 484 -17.33 -16.82 -7.62
N LEU A 485 -18.18 -16.45 -6.65
CA LEU A 485 -18.10 -16.94 -5.27
C LEU A 485 -18.29 -18.45 -5.17
N LEU A 486 -19.18 -19.03 -5.98
CA LEU A 486 -19.36 -20.48 -6.07
C LEU A 486 -18.09 -21.17 -6.59
N ALA A 487 -17.47 -20.65 -7.65
CA ALA A 487 -16.23 -21.17 -8.19
C ALA A 487 -15.07 -21.09 -7.17
N ILE A 488 -14.93 -19.94 -6.49
CA ILE A 488 -13.93 -19.73 -5.43
C ILE A 488 -14.16 -20.69 -4.27
N MET A 489 -15.41 -20.87 -3.82
CA MET A 489 -15.75 -21.78 -2.73
C MET A 489 -15.45 -23.24 -3.10
N LYS A 490 -15.76 -23.65 -4.33
CA LYS A 490 -15.45 -24.99 -4.82
C LYS A 490 -13.95 -25.25 -4.82
N GLU A 491 -13.14 -24.30 -5.31
CA GLU A 491 -11.68 -24.43 -5.31
C GLU A 491 -11.10 -24.43 -3.89
N ALA A 492 -11.57 -23.53 -3.02
CA ALA A 492 -11.14 -23.44 -1.64
C ALA A 492 -11.47 -24.70 -0.82
N ALA A 493 -12.64 -25.29 -1.04
CA ALA A 493 -13.04 -26.56 -0.43
C ALA A 493 -12.18 -27.73 -0.92
N ARG A 494 -11.89 -27.80 -2.22
CA ARG A 494 -11.03 -28.84 -2.80
C ARG A 494 -9.62 -28.83 -2.21
N ARG A 495 -9.05 -27.65 -1.94
CA ARG A 495 -7.75 -27.52 -1.27
C ARG A 495 -7.75 -28.05 0.18
N LYS A 496 -8.92 -28.08 0.83
CA LYS A 496 -9.12 -28.70 2.14
C LYS A 496 -9.45 -30.19 2.07
N GLY A 497 -9.48 -30.79 0.87
CA GLY A 497 -9.88 -32.18 0.66
C GLY A 497 -11.39 -32.42 0.71
N TRP A 498 -12.20 -31.36 0.59
CA TRP A 498 -13.66 -31.47 0.60
C TRP A 498 -14.26 -31.52 -0.80
N GLU A 499 -15.22 -32.40 -1.00
CA GLU A 499 -16.01 -32.51 -2.22
C GLU A 499 -17.43 -31.99 -1.96
N LEU A 500 -17.69 -30.73 -2.37
CA LEU A 500 -18.98 -30.08 -2.18
C LEU A 500 -19.93 -30.38 -3.34
N GLY A 501 -21.14 -30.85 -3.02
CA GLY A 501 -22.25 -30.97 -3.96
C GLY A 501 -22.99 -29.65 -4.19
N TRP A 502 -23.98 -29.67 -5.06
CA TRP A 502 -24.85 -28.50 -5.31
C TRP A 502 -25.58 -28.00 -4.05
N PRO A 503 -26.16 -28.87 -3.18
CA PRO A 503 -26.84 -28.42 -1.97
C PRO A 503 -25.94 -27.59 -1.03
N GLU A 504 -24.69 -28.03 -0.85
CA GLU A 504 -23.69 -27.37 -0.02
C GLU A 504 -23.28 -26.03 -0.62
N LEU A 505 -22.98 -26.02 -1.93
CA LEU A 505 -22.58 -24.80 -2.65
C LEU A 505 -23.71 -23.75 -2.63
N LYS A 506 -24.97 -24.18 -2.81
CA LYS A 506 -26.13 -23.30 -2.73
C LYS A 506 -26.29 -22.69 -1.33
N ALA A 507 -26.17 -23.51 -0.28
CA ALA A 507 -26.26 -23.04 1.09
C ALA A 507 -25.15 -22.03 1.42
N GLY A 508 -23.91 -22.30 0.97
CA GLY A 508 -22.79 -21.38 1.15
C GLY A 508 -22.99 -20.04 0.45
N VAL A 509 -23.40 -20.04 -0.83
CA VAL A 509 -23.69 -18.81 -1.58
C VAL A 509 -24.83 -18.01 -0.95
N GLN A 510 -25.87 -18.66 -0.43
CA GLN A 510 -26.96 -17.97 0.28
C GLN A 510 -26.48 -17.22 1.53
N VAL A 511 -25.50 -17.76 2.26
CA VAL A 511 -24.89 -17.06 3.40
C VAL A 511 -24.01 -15.90 2.92
N LEU A 512 -23.24 -16.11 1.85
CA LEU A 512 -22.37 -15.08 1.29
C LEU A 512 -23.15 -13.93 0.64
N ASP A 513 -24.30 -14.17 0.01
CA ASP A 513 -25.17 -13.09 -0.52
C ASP A 513 -25.68 -12.19 0.60
N LYS A 514 -26.05 -12.77 1.75
CA LYS A 514 -26.42 -11.99 2.94
C LYS A 514 -25.24 -11.17 3.46
N GLU A 515 -24.03 -11.73 3.44
CA GLU A 515 -22.81 -11.02 3.82
C GLU A 515 -22.41 -9.92 2.83
N ARG A 516 -22.65 -10.10 1.54
CA ARG A 516 -22.36 -9.10 0.49
C ARG A 516 -23.15 -7.81 0.68
N ARG A 517 -24.31 -7.87 1.34
CA ARG A 517 -25.11 -6.68 1.68
C ARG A 517 -24.47 -5.82 2.79
N ARG A 518 -23.48 -6.35 3.52
CA ARG A 518 -22.72 -5.60 4.52
C ARG A 518 -21.75 -4.61 3.85
N PRO A 519 -21.47 -3.46 4.46
CA PRO A 519 -20.33 -2.64 4.05
C PRO A 519 -19.03 -3.42 4.21
N ASN A 520 -18.07 -3.22 3.29
CA ASN A 520 -16.76 -3.87 3.26
C ASN A 520 -16.82 -5.41 3.18
N PHE A 521 -17.61 -5.94 2.25
CA PHE A 521 -17.70 -7.38 2.02
C PHE A 521 -16.31 -8.00 1.78
N GLY A 522 -16.00 -9.09 2.49
CA GLY A 522 -14.69 -9.73 2.50
C GLY A 522 -14.39 -10.64 1.31
N ASN A 523 -15.30 -10.78 0.33
CA ASN A 523 -15.10 -11.53 -0.91
C ASN A 523 -14.51 -12.94 -0.69
N ALA A 524 -13.37 -13.29 -1.30
CA ALA A 524 -12.74 -14.60 -1.10
C ALA A 524 -12.31 -14.85 0.36
N GLY A 525 -12.07 -13.78 1.13
CA GLY A 525 -11.88 -13.84 2.58
C GLY A 525 -13.15 -14.27 3.31
N ALA A 526 -14.32 -13.79 2.88
CA ALA A 526 -15.61 -14.23 3.41
C ALA A 526 -15.86 -15.72 3.15
N VAL A 527 -15.53 -16.20 1.95
CA VAL A 527 -15.57 -17.65 1.62
C VAL A 527 -14.67 -18.45 2.57
N SER A 528 -13.45 -17.97 2.81
CA SER A 528 -12.49 -18.65 3.69
C SER A 528 -12.98 -18.70 5.14
N ASN A 529 -13.55 -17.59 5.64
CA ASN A 529 -14.16 -17.50 6.96
C ASN A 529 -15.38 -18.41 7.10
N LEU A 530 -16.22 -18.48 6.06
CA LEU A 530 -17.37 -19.39 6.02
C LEU A 530 -16.90 -20.85 6.09
N LEU A 531 -15.92 -21.26 5.28
CA LEU A 531 -15.38 -22.62 5.32
C LEU A 531 -14.70 -22.96 6.65
N ALA A 532 -14.10 -21.98 7.34
CA ALA A 532 -13.60 -22.16 8.70
C ALA A 532 -14.75 -22.38 9.71
N THR A 533 -15.83 -21.62 9.58
CA THR A 533 -17.05 -21.77 10.40
C THR A 533 -17.72 -23.13 10.17
N VAL A 534 -17.76 -23.58 8.92
CA VAL A 534 -18.25 -24.91 8.53
C VAL A 534 -17.44 -26.02 9.20
N ALA A 535 -16.11 -25.91 9.23
CA ALA A 535 -15.26 -26.90 9.91
C ALA A 535 -15.62 -27.05 11.41
N MET A 536 -15.82 -25.92 12.09
CA MET A 536 -16.20 -25.91 13.51
C MET A 536 -17.58 -26.54 13.75
N ARG A 537 -18.54 -26.27 12.86
CA ARG A 537 -19.89 -26.87 12.93
C ARG A 537 -19.88 -28.36 12.62
N MET A 538 -19.04 -28.78 11.66
CA MET A 538 -18.75 -30.18 11.37
C MET A 538 -18.33 -30.91 12.66
N GLU A 539 -17.33 -30.36 13.37
CA GLU A 539 -16.80 -30.99 14.59
C GLU A 539 -17.86 -31.07 15.68
N ALA A 540 -18.65 -30.00 15.87
CA ALA A 540 -19.75 -29.99 16.83
C ALA A 540 -20.82 -31.06 16.51
N ARG A 541 -21.14 -31.26 15.23
CA ARG A 541 -22.10 -32.29 14.77
C ARG A 541 -21.57 -33.71 14.99
N MET A 542 -20.26 -33.91 14.97
CA MET A 542 -19.63 -35.23 15.02
C MET A 542 -19.17 -35.64 16.42
N GLN A 543 -19.50 -34.85 17.45
CA GLN A 543 -19.23 -35.22 18.82
C GLN A 543 -19.90 -36.57 19.15
N GLY A 544 -19.08 -37.57 19.52
CA GLY A 544 -19.52 -38.94 19.82
C GLY A 544 -19.18 -39.98 18.74
N LEU A 545 -18.65 -39.58 17.58
CA LEU A 545 -18.12 -40.51 16.56
C LEU A 545 -16.66 -40.88 16.82
N SER A 546 -16.24 -42.05 16.33
CA SER A 546 -14.83 -42.49 16.38
C SER A 546 -13.91 -41.57 15.57
N ASP A 547 -12.63 -41.49 15.94
CA ASP A 547 -11.63 -40.62 15.29
C ASP A 547 -11.50 -40.92 13.79
N ALA A 548 -11.57 -42.19 13.39
CA ALA A 548 -11.55 -42.59 11.99
C ALA A 548 -12.79 -42.12 11.21
N ALA A 549 -13.97 -42.18 11.84
CA ALA A 549 -15.21 -41.69 11.23
C ALA A 549 -15.23 -40.15 11.13
N ARG A 550 -14.65 -39.44 12.10
CA ARG A 550 -14.50 -37.99 12.07
C ARG A 550 -13.54 -37.54 10.96
N ALA A 551 -12.40 -38.23 10.81
CA ALA A 551 -11.42 -37.91 9.78
C ALA A 551 -11.93 -38.12 8.34
N ALA A 552 -12.85 -39.06 8.12
CA ALA A 552 -13.41 -39.35 6.80
C ALA A 552 -14.65 -38.51 6.43
N ALA A 553 -15.17 -37.71 7.37
CA ALA A 553 -16.43 -37.01 7.18
C ALA A 553 -16.31 -35.77 6.27
N GLN A 554 -17.37 -35.54 5.49
CA GLN A 554 -17.51 -34.40 4.58
C GLN A 554 -18.54 -33.39 5.12
N PRO A 555 -18.39 -32.09 4.79
CA PRO A 555 -19.37 -31.08 5.16
C PRO A 555 -20.69 -31.27 4.41
N VAL A 556 -21.81 -31.06 5.11
CA VAL A 556 -23.16 -31.15 4.55
C VAL A 556 -23.80 -29.76 4.50
N ALA A 557 -24.85 -29.57 3.70
CA ALA A 557 -25.52 -28.27 3.55
C ALA A 557 -25.93 -27.60 4.88
N ALA A 558 -26.31 -28.38 5.89
CA ALA A 558 -26.64 -27.87 7.23
C ALA A 558 -25.45 -27.20 7.95
N ASP A 559 -24.21 -27.62 7.68
CA ASP A 559 -23.02 -27.05 8.29
C ASP A 559 -22.77 -25.61 7.80
N PHE A 560 -23.24 -25.26 6.59
CA PHE A 560 -23.13 -23.92 6.02
C PHE A 560 -24.16 -22.94 6.60
N LEU A 561 -25.35 -23.42 6.96
CA LEU A 561 -26.42 -22.58 7.48
C LEU A 561 -26.20 -22.27 8.97
N PRO A 562 -26.50 -21.05 9.43
CA PRO A 562 -26.52 -20.78 10.87
C PRO A 562 -27.53 -21.72 11.56
N PRO A 563 -27.25 -22.17 12.78
CA PRO A 563 -28.20 -22.99 13.55
C PRO A 563 -29.51 -22.22 13.66
N GLU A 564 -30.64 -22.89 13.39
CA GLU A 564 -31.95 -22.29 13.63
C GLU A 564 -32.06 -21.96 15.11
N ASP A 565 -32.01 -20.67 15.46
CA ASP A 565 -32.27 -20.20 16.81
C ASP A 565 -33.75 -20.46 17.15
N ALA A 566 -34.06 -21.68 17.57
CA ALA A 566 -35.36 -22.07 18.14
C ALA A 566 -35.69 -21.27 19.43
N LYS A 567 -34.77 -20.42 19.91
CA LYS A 567 -34.96 -19.51 21.05
C LYS A 567 -35.52 -18.13 20.66
N ALA A 568 -35.60 -17.78 19.38
CA ALA A 568 -35.99 -16.43 18.96
C ALA A 568 -37.46 -16.06 19.29
N VAL A 569 -38.31 -17.02 19.68
CA VAL A 569 -39.67 -16.74 20.15
C VAL A 569 -40.04 -17.63 21.36
N ARG A 570 -39.29 -17.58 22.46
CA ARG A 570 -39.91 -17.84 23.77
C ARG A 570 -40.55 -16.55 24.26
N ALA A 571 -41.87 -16.48 24.09
CA ALA A 571 -42.69 -15.41 24.61
C ALA A 571 -42.60 -15.41 26.14
N ASP A 572 -41.65 -14.64 26.69
CA ASP A 572 -41.79 -14.23 28.08
C ASP A 572 -43.08 -13.42 28.21
N GLN A 573 -43.97 -13.95 29.05
CA GLN A 573 -45.40 -13.66 29.21
C GLN A 573 -45.71 -12.30 29.85
N VAL A 574 -44.89 -11.27 29.61
CA VAL A 574 -44.96 -9.97 30.31
C VAL A 574 -45.22 -8.78 29.36
N PHE A 575 -45.51 -9.03 28.08
CA PHE A 575 -45.83 -7.97 27.12
C PHE A 575 -47.27 -8.11 26.63
N LYS A 576 -47.93 -6.96 26.43
CA LYS A 576 -49.32 -6.90 25.97
C LYS A 576 -49.52 -7.64 24.65
N ASP A 577 -50.66 -8.31 24.54
CA ASP A 577 -51.10 -9.04 23.34
C ASP A 577 -51.05 -8.19 22.07
N LEU A 578 -51.25 -6.88 22.18
CA LEU A 578 -51.23 -5.95 21.05
C LEU A 578 -49.86 -5.83 20.36
N VAL A 579 -48.78 -5.73 21.15
CA VAL A 579 -47.41 -5.62 20.60
C VAL A 579 -46.98 -6.96 20.01
N LEU A 580 -47.32 -8.06 20.67
CA LEU A 580 -47.07 -9.41 20.18
C LEU A 580 -47.84 -9.71 18.90
N ALA A 581 -49.09 -9.22 18.77
CA ALA A 581 -49.87 -9.35 17.55
C ALA A 581 -49.21 -8.63 16.38
N LYS A 582 -48.73 -7.39 16.58
CA LYS A 582 -48.00 -6.62 15.55
C LYS A 582 -46.68 -7.27 15.15
N LEU A 583 -45.91 -7.81 16.10
CA LEU A 583 -44.68 -8.55 15.78
C LEU A 583 -44.96 -9.83 14.98
N LYS A 584 -46.06 -10.55 15.29
CA LYS A 584 -46.49 -11.72 14.53
C LYS A 584 -46.97 -11.35 13.12
N GLU A 585 -47.67 -10.23 12.98
CA GLU A 585 -48.09 -9.67 11.69
C GLU A 585 -46.87 -9.38 10.81
N TRP A 586 -45.88 -8.64 11.32
CA TRP A 586 -44.62 -8.38 10.60
C TRP A 586 -43.91 -9.68 10.20
N GLN A 587 -43.78 -10.63 11.12
CA GLN A 587 -43.18 -11.93 10.84
C GLN A 587 -43.91 -12.69 9.72
N ALA A 588 -45.25 -12.65 9.71
CA ALA A 588 -46.06 -13.32 8.70
C ALA A 588 -45.87 -12.67 7.32
N THR A 589 -45.87 -11.34 7.24
CA THR A 589 -45.66 -10.58 5.99
C THR A 589 -44.28 -10.87 5.40
N ILE A 590 -43.22 -10.82 6.22
CA ILE A 590 -41.85 -11.09 5.78
C ILE A 590 -41.71 -12.53 5.26
N LYS A 591 -42.25 -13.51 6.00
CA LYS A 591 -42.22 -14.92 5.58
C LYS A 591 -43.04 -15.17 4.31
N ALA A 592 -44.16 -14.46 4.11
CA ALA A 592 -44.96 -14.55 2.91
C ALA A 592 -44.19 -14.03 1.68
N SER A 593 -43.55 -12.85 1.79
CA SER A 593 -42.72 -12.30 0.71
C SER A 593 -41.55 -13.22 0.35
N GLN A 594 -40.87 -13.81 1.35
CA GLN A 594 -39.80 -14.78 1.13
C GLN A 594 -40.27 -16.04 0.39
N ARG A 595 -41.47 -16.57 0.73
CA ARG A 595 -42.06 -17.73 0.03
C ARG A 595 -42.42 -17.42 -1.42
N MET A 596 -42.75 -16.18 -1.74
CA MET A 596 -43.07 -15.72 -3.09
C MET A 596 -41.82 -15.33 -3.91
N GLY A 597 -40.61 -15.47 -3.36
CA GLY A 597 -39.36 -15.14 -4.04
C GLY A 597 -39.16 -13.63 -4.31
N LYS A 598 -39.92 -12.77 -3.62
CA LYS A 598 -39.75 -11.31 -3.69
C LYS A 598 -38.83 -10.85 -2.57
N ASP A 599 -38.08 -9.77 -2.78
CA ASP A 599 -37.28 -9.17 -1.70
C ASP A 599 -38.24 -8.65 -0.61
N PRO A 600 -38.15 -9.14 0.63
CA PRO A 600 -39.03 -8.69 1.72
C PRO A 600 -38.94 -7.18 1.97
N LEU A 601 -37.80 -6.57 1.64
CA LEU A 601 -37.53 -5.14 1.81
C LEU A 601 -38.27 -4.25 0.80
N ASP A 602 -38.89 -4.82 -0.24
CA ASP A 602 -39.74 -4.07 -1.17
C ASP A 602 -41.18 -3.92 -0.66
N SER A 603 -41.59 -4.83 0.22
CA SER A 603 -42.93 -4.87 0.81
C SER A 603 -42.99 -4.31 2.24
N PHE A 604 -41.85 -4.00 2.85
CA PHE A 604 -41.78 -3.72 4.29
C PHE A 604 -40.77 -2.62 4.62
N GLU A 605 -41.23 -1.57 5.30
CA GLU A 605 -40.40 -0.45 5.76
C GLU A 605 -39.71 -0.78 7.10
N LEU A 606 -38.43 -0.45 7.23
CA LEU A 606 -37.61 -0.74 8.43
C LEU A 606 -37.57 0.42 9.45
N ASN A 607 -38.46 1.40 9.32
CA ASN A 607 -38.47 2.61 10.14
C ASN A 607 -39.74 2.64 11.00
N PHE A 608 -39.60 2.70 12.34
CA PHE A 608 -40.72 2.57 13.26
C PHE A 608 -40.83 3.73 14.25
N ARG A 609 -42.06 4.01 14.68
CA ARG A 609 -42.37 4.95 15.77
C ARG A 609 -42.87 4.21 16.99
N PHE A 610 -42.16 4.32 18.10
CA PHE A 610 -42.51 3.70 19.37
C PHE A 610 -43.07 4.77 20.32
N VAL A 611 -44.40 4.79 20.50
CA VAL A 611 -45.07 5.82 21.30
C VAL A 611 -45.68 5.25 22.58
N GLY A 612 -45.51 5.93 23.71
CA GLY A 612 -46.15 5.59 24.99
C GLY A 612 -45.44 6.20 26.19
N ALA A 613 -45.97 6.00 27.40
CA ALA A 613 -45.39 6.52 28.63
C ALA A 613 -44.00 5.92 28.95
N PRO A 614 -43.16 6.56 29.79
CA PRO A 614 -41.89 6.00 30.24
C PRO A 614 -42.09 4.66 30.97
N GLY A 615 -41.09 3.77 30.88
CA GLY A 615 -41.11 2.47 31.55
C GLY A 615 -42.07 1.42 30.97
N THR A 616 -42.69 1.67 29.82
CA THR A 616 -43.59 0.73 29.12
C THR A 616 -42.89 -0.38 28.32
N GLY A 617 -41.54 -0.41 28.34
CA GLY A 617 -40.74 -1.48 27.72
C GLY A 617 -40.30 -1.26 26.26
N LYS A 618 -40.34 -0.01 25.77
CA LYS A 618 -39.91 0.36 24.39
C LYS A 618 -38.53 -0.17 24.00
N THR A 619 -37.52 0.07 24.83
CA THR A 619 -36.14 -0.40 24.60
C THR A 619 -36.05 -1.93 24.60
N THR A 620 -36.85 -2.60 25.44
CA THR A 620 -36.88 -4.06 25.50
C THR A 620 -37.50 -4.66 24.24
N VAL A 621 -38.52 -4.02 23.67
CA VAL A 621 -39.13 -4.45 22.40
C VAL A 621 -38.19 -4.16 21.23
N ALA A 622 -37.44 -3.05 21.23
CA ALA A 622 -36.44 -2.77 20.20
C ALA A 622 -35.38 -3.88 20.09
N ARG A 623 -34.90 -4.41 21.21
CA ARG A 623 -34.00 -5.58 21.23
C ARG A 623 -34.62 -6.82 20.60
N ARG A 624 -35.90 -7.05 20.85
CA ARG A 624 -36.61 -8.17 20.23
C ARG A 624 -36.84 -7.98 18.73
N VAL A 625 -37.10 -6.75 18.28
CA VAL A 625 -37.16 -6.45 16.84
C VAL A 625 -35.83 -6.78 16.17
N GLY A 626 -34.71 -6.40 16.80
CA GLY A 626 -33.36 -6.79 16.34
C GLY A 626 -33.20 -8.31 16.22
N MET A 627 -33.53 -9.05 17.29
CA MET A 627 -33.47 -10.52 17.29
C MET A 627 -34.39 -11.16 16.22
N LEU A 628 -35.62 -10.66 16.10
CA LEU A 628 -36.61 -11.15 15.13
C LEU A 628 -36.10 -10.93 13.71
N PHE A 629 -35.69 -9.71 13.37
CA PHE A 629 -35.27 -9.39 12.01
C PHE A 629 -33.94 -10.04 11.65
N LYS A 630 -33.03 -10.24 12.61
CA LYS A 630 -31.85 -11.11 12.43
C LYS A 630 -32.27 -12.55 12.14
N SER A 631 -33.20 -13.12 12.90
CA SER A 631 -33.68 -14.50 12.69
C SER A 631 -34.38 -14.69 11.33
N LEU A 632 -35.01 -13.63 10.81
CA LEU A 632 -35.65 -13.62 9.50
C LEU A 632 -34.68 -13.26 8.36
N GLY A 633 -33.42 -12.93 8.68
CA GLY A 633 -32.37 -12.59 7.72
C GLY A 633 -32.47 -11.20 7.10
N LEU A 634 -33.22 -10.28 7.72
CA LEU A 634 -33.32 -8.87 7.31
C LEU A 634 -32.20 -8.00 7.89
N LEU A 635 -31.74 -8.31 9.10
CA LEU A 635 -30.63 -7.64 9.77
C LEU A 635 -29.44 -8.59 9.92
N SER A 636 -28.23 -8.02 9.95
CA SER A 636 -27.00 -8.79 10.16
C SER A 636 -26.69 -9.03 11.64
N THR A 637 -27.13 -8.13 12.53
CA THR A 637 -26.95 -8.23 13.99
C THR A 637 -28.27 -7.95 14.72
N ASP A 638 -28.37 -8.43 15.95
CA ASP A 638 -29.46 -8.13 16.90
C ASP A 638 -29.06 -7.01 17.86
N GLU A 639 -27.90 -6.38 17.62
CA GLU A 639 -27.41 -5.27 18.42
C GLU A 639 -28.33 -4.06 18.28
N VAL A 640 -28.61 -3.43 19.42
CA VAL A 640 -29.40 -2.21 19.51
C VAL A 640 -28.51 -1.10 20.01
N THR A 641 -28.15 -0.19 19.11
CA THR A 641 -27.45 1.04 19.45
C THR A 641 -28.50 2.03 19.97
N SER A 642 -28.54 2.17 21.30
CA SER A 642 -29.43 3.11 21.97
C SER A 642 -28.75 4.46 22.11
N CYS A 643 -29.36 5.51 21.56
CA CYS A 643 -28.92 6.89 21.74
C CYS A 643 -30.11 7.77 22.13
N SER A 644 -29.80 8.91 22.75
CA SER A 644 -30.73 9.96 23.11
C SER A 644 -30.66 11.10 22.10
N ALA A 645 -31.68 11.97 22.07
CA ALA A 645 -31.63 13.18 21.27
C ALA A 645 -30.39 14.07 21.55
N SER A 646 -29.86 14.05 22.78
CA SER A 646 -28.64 14.78 23.15
C SER A 646 -27.38 14.27 22.45
N ASP A 647 -27.31 12.98 22.10
CA ASP A 647 -26.11 12.39 21.49
C ASP A 647 -25.90 12.85 20.04
N PHE A 648 -26.97 13.36 19.41
CA PHE A 648 -26.90 13.99 18.09
C PHE A 648 -26.43 15.45 18.18
N MET A 649 -26.61 16.11 19.32
CA MET A 649 -26.37 17.55 19.48
C MET A 649 -24.96 17.83 20.00
N THR A 650 -24.13 18.46 19.17
CA THR A 650 -22.81 18.97 19.57
C THR A 650 -22.91 20.47 19.87
N GLY A 651 -22.22 20.96 20.91
CA GLY A 651 -22.24 22.39 21.32
C GLY A 651 -21.62 23.38 20.32
N TYR A 652 -21.26 22.95 19.11
CA TYR A 652 -20.66 23.75 18.04
C TYR A 652 -21.41 23.52 16.72
N ALA A 653 -21.81 24.60 16.04
CA ALA A 653 -22.51 24.55 14.76
C ALA A 653 -21.66 23.88 13.66
N GLY A 654 -22.27 23.01 12.85
CA GLY A 654 -21.61 22.32 11.73
C GLY A 654 -20.89 21.01 12.06
N GLN A 655 -20.95 20.54 13.31
CA GLN A 655 -20.45 19.21 13.71
C GLN A 655 -21.56 18.17 13.90
N THR A 656 -22.82 18.61 14.02
CA THR A 656 -24.02 17.79 14.24
C THR A 656 -24.19 16.73 13.13
N ALA A 657 -24.00 17.12 11.87
CA ALA A 657 -24.11 16.21 10.73
C ALA A 657 -23.07 15.07 10.78
N GLY A 658 -21.81 15.41 11.10
CA GLY A 658 -20.74 14.41 11.24
C GLY A 658 -20.99 13.42 12.38
N GLN A 659 -21.52 13.89 13.52
CA GLN A 659 -21.85 13.03 14.65
C GLN A 659 -23.06 12.13 14.36
N THR A 660 -24.08 12.67 13.70
CA THR A 660 -25.24 11.91 13.22
C THR A 660 -24.79 10.77 12.29
N ARG A 661 -23.90 11.06 11.34
CA ARG A 661 -23.34 10.05 10.44
C ARG A 661 -22.58 8.95 11.19
N LYS A 662 -21.77 9.29 12.19
CA LYS A 662 -21.08 8.28 13.03
C LYS A 662 -22.05 7.36 13.76
N LEU A 663 -23.14 7.89 14.32
CA LEU A 663 -24.16 7.09 15.00
C LEU A 663 -24.90 6.15 14.04
N PHE A 664 -25.10 6.57 12.79
CA PHE A 664 -25.64 5.69 11.75
C PHE A 664 -24.63 4.62 11.35
N GLU A 665 -23.35 4.96 11.19
CA GLU A 665 -22.28 4.03 10.87
C GLU A 665 -22.11 2.93 11.92
N THR A 666 -22.26 3.25 13.21
CA THR A 666 -22.20 2.24 14.29
C THR A 666 -23.43 1.34 14.36
N ALA A 667 -24.57 1.77 13.83
CA ALA A 667 -25.83 1.03 13.88
C ALA A 667 -26.17 0.29 12.57
N VAL A 668 -25.34 0.40 11.53
CA VAL A 668 -25.54 -0.32 10.27
C VAL A 668 -25.61 -1.83 10.51
N GLY A 669 -26.63 -2.47 9.95
CA GLY A 669 -26.82 -3.91 10.08
C GLY A 669 -27.56 -4.36 11.34
N GLY A 670 -27.87 -3.44 12.26
CA GLY A 670 -28.61 -3.68 13.50
C GLY A 670 -29.79 -2.70 13.65
N VAL A 671 -30.09 -2.33 14.90
CA VAL A 671 -31.18 -1.41 15.26
C VAL A 671 -30.62 -0.12 15.87
N LEU A 672 -30.93 1.03 15.27
CA LEU A 672 -30.73 2.34 15.87
C LEU A 672 -31.98 2.75 16.64
N PHE A 673 -31.87 2.85 17.96
CA PHE A 673 -32.96 3.24 18.84
C PHE A 673 -32.71 4.65 19.39
N ILE A 674 -33.52 5.61 18.97
CA ILE A 674 -33.45 7.02 19.40
C ILE A 674 -34.51 7.26 20.47
N ASP A 675 -34.09 7.32 21.73
CA ASP A 675 -34.98 7.64 22.85
C ASP A 675 -35.20 9.14 23.00
N GLU A 676 -36.39 9.51 23.46
CA GLU A 676 -36.86 10.90 23.59
C GLU A 676 -36.63 11.74 22.30
N ALA A 677 -36.87 11.12 21.14
CA ALA A 677 -36.56 11.69 19.82
C ALA A 677 -37.24 13.06 19.57
N TYR A 678 -38.37 13.32 20.24
CA TYR A 678 -39.08 14.60 20.18
C TYR A 678 -38.24 15.80 20.62
N ARG A 679 -37.17 15.61 21.42
CA ARG A 679 -36.24 16.69 21.80
C ARG A 679 -35.41 17.22 20.64
N LEU A 680 -35.37 16.51 19.51
CA LEU A 680 -34.78 17.01 18.27
C LEU A 680 -35.67 18.04 17.56
N ASN A 681 -36.92 18.23 18.02
CA ASN A 681 -37.86 19.15 17.39
C ASN A 681 -37.34 20.61 17.45
N PRO A 682 -37.23 21.32 16.31
CA PRO A 682 -36.80 22.72 16.29
C PRO A 682 -37.71 23.65 17.09
N ALA A 683 -38.99 23.30 17.25
CA ALA A 683 -39.96 24.07 18.04
C ALA A 683 -39.63 24.10 19.54
N SER A 684 -38.73 23.22 20.00
CA SER A 684 -38.21 23.20 21.37
C SER A 684 -37.16 24.29 21.65
N GLY A 685 -36.86 25.17 20.68
CA GLY A 685 -35.86 26.24 20.80
C GLY A 685 -34.44 25.84 20.39
N ASN A 686 -34.23 24.65 19.81
CA ASN A 686 -32.91 24.11 19.48
C ASN A 686 -32.58 24.24 17.99
N VAL A 687 -31.64 25.15 17.66
CA VAL A 687 -31.13 25.35 16.28
C VAL A 687 -30.40 24.09 15.76
N TYR A 688 -29.74 23.34 16.63
CA TYR A 688 -29.00 22.11 16.29
C TYR A 688 -29.90 20.92 15.95
N GLY A 689 -31.14 20.90 16.46
CA GLY A 689 -32.09 19.80 16.20
C GLY A 689 -32.48 19.72 14.73
N ARG A 690 -32.60 20.87 14.04
CA ARG A 690 -32.95 20.91 12.61
C ARG A 690 -31.87 20.27 11.74
N GLU A 691 -30.59 20.60 12.00
CA GLU A 691 -29.43 20.04 11.28
C GLU A 691 -29.38 18.51 11.44
N ALA A 692 -29.61 17.99 12.65
CA ALA A 692 -29.64 16.55 12.90
C ALA A 692 -30.80 15.85 12.17
N LEU A 693 -31.99 16.45 12.17
CA LEU A 693 -33.16 15.86 11.48
C LEU A 693 -32.97 15.82 9.97
N ASP A 694 -32.41 16.88 9.38
CA ASP A 694 -32.16 16.94 7.95
C ASP A 694 -31.10 15.89 7.53
N GLU A 695 -30.02 15.74 8.32
CA GLU A 695 -29.02 14.68 8.08
C GLU A 695 -29.62 13.28 8.26
N ILE A 696 -30.48 13.04 9.28
CA ILE A 696 -31.19 11.76 9.43
C ILE A 696 -32.01 11.43 8.18
N VAL A 697 -32.76 12.39 7.64
CA VAL A 697 -33.55 12.20 6.42
C VAL A 697 -32.62 11.92 5.22
N GLN A 698 -31.50 12.64 5.10
CA GLN A 698 -30.53 12.37 4.05
C GLN A 698 -29.96 10.95 4.14
N LEU A 699 -29.45 10.56 5.31
CA LEU A 699 -28.84 9.24 5.56
C LEU A 699 -29.82 8.10 5.29
N LEU A 700 -31.10 8.24 5.65
CA LEU A 700 -32.14 7.26 5.34
C LEU A 700 -32.36 7.05 3.83
N THR A 701 -31.87 7.94 2.96
CA THR A 701 -31.93 7.81 1.48
C THR A 701 -30.65 7.27 0.87
N GLU A 702 -29.52 7.38 1.57
CA GLU A 702 -28.22 6.97 1.02
C GLU A 702 -28.18 5.44 0.86
N PRO A 703 -27.72 4.90 -0.28
CA PRO A 703 -27.62 3.45 -0.53
C PRO A 703 -26.77 2.68 0.50
N ARG A 704 -25.95 3.41 1.26
CA ARG A 704 -25.12 2.88 2.34
C ARG A 704 -25.94 2.46 3.57
N PHE A 705 -27.03 3.17 3.89
CA PHE A 705 -27.85 2.96 5.09
C PHE A 705 -29.27 2.49 4.78
N MET A 706 -29.82 2.92 3.65
CA MET A 706 -31.16 2.56 3.19
C MET A 706 -31.32 1.02 3.13
N LYS A 707 -32.41 0.51 3.73
CA LYS A 707 -32.76 -0.92 3.79
C LYS A 707 -31.71 -1.84 4.47
N LYS A 708 -30.70 -1.26 5.15
CA LYS A 708 -29.59 -2.01 5.79
C LYS A 708 -29.61 -1.93 7.32
N MET A 709 -30.55 -1.21 7.91
CA MET A 709 -30.69 -1.06 9.35
C MET A 709 -32.15 -0.75 9.70
N VAL A 710 -32.52 -0.96 10.96
CA VAL A 710 -33.80 -0.51 11.51
C VAL A 710 -33.60 0.78 12.28
N VAL A 711 -34.45 1.79 12.04
CA VAL A 711 -34.43 3.03 12.81
C VAL A 711 -35.73 3.16 13.60
N ILE A 712 -35.62 3.37 14.92
CA ILE A 712 -36.76 3.49 15.83
C ILE A 712 -36.72 4.85 16.51
N LEU A 713 -37.76 5.66 16.31
CA LEU A 713 -37.99 6.90 17.07
C LEU A 713 -38.90 6.61 18.26
N ALA A 714 -38.42 6.83 19.47
CA ALA A 714 -39.18 6.61 20.70
C ALA A 714 -39.51 7.92 21.44
N GLY A 715 -40.73 8.02 21.98
CA GLY A 715 -41.16 9.19 22.73
C GLY A 715 -42.64 9.15 23.14
N TYR A 716 -43.13 10.30 23.60
CA TYR A 716 -44.55 10.51 23.88
C TYR A 716 -45.32 10.75 22.59
N GLU A 717 -46.58 10.30 22.55
CA GLU A 717 -47.39 10.32 21.33
C GLU A 717 -47.53 11.72 20.73
N ALA A 718 -48.07 12.68 21.51
CA ALA A 718 -48.30 14.03 21.02
C ALA A 718 -47.00 14.73 20.57
N GLU A 719 -45.88 14.45 21.24
CA GLU A 719 -44.60 15.11 20.97
C GLU A 719 -43.89 14.52 19.73
N ILE A 720 -44.01 13.20 19.50
CA ILE A 720 -43.53 12.56 18.27
C ILE A 720 -44.37 13.01 17.07
N ASP A 721 -45.68 13.16 17.22
CA ASP A 721 -46.53 13.68 16.15
C ASP A 721 -46.19 15.15 15.80
N GLN A 722 -45.83 15.96 16.80
CA GLN A 722 -45.29 17.32 16.59
C GLN A 722 -43.94 17.32 15.88
N LEU A 723 -43.02 16.40 16.23
CA LEU A 723 -41.72 16.25 15.56
C LEU A 723 -41.89 15.93 14.06
N LEU A 724 -42.82 15.04 13.72
CA LEU A 724 -43.10 14.67 12.33
C LEU A 724 -43.79 15.78 11.53
N THR A 725 -44.55 16.63 12.21
CA THR A 725 -45.17 17.81 11.58
C THR A 725 -44.12 18.88 11.26
N ALA A 726 -43.06 18.97 12.06
CA ALA A 726 -41.96 19.91 11.84
C ALA A 726 -41.08 19.55 10.62
N ASN A 727 -40.99 18.27 10.23
CA ASN A 727 -40.25 17.85 9.03
C ASN A 727 -41.06 16.83 8.19
N PRO A 728 -41.62 17.25 7.04
CA PRO A 728 -42.39 16.38 6.14
C PRO A 728 -41.62 15.14 5.66
N GLY A 729 -40.28 15.21 5.58
CA GLY A 729 -39.42 14.10 5.15
C GLY A 729 -39.40 12.93 6.15
N LEU A 730 -39.67 13.18 7.43
CA LEU A 730 -39.79 12.11 8.44
C LEU A 730 -41.17 11.45 8.40
N LYS A 731 -42.22 12.23 8.11
CA LYS A 731 -43.60 11.73 8.08
C LYS A 731 -43.82 10.64 7.04
N SER A 732 -43.18 10.75 5.87
CA SER A 732 -43.26 9.74 4.81
C SER A 732 -42.43 8.49 5.09
N ARG A 733 -41.33 8.61 5.85
CA ARG A 733 -40.36 7.52 6.07
C ARG A 733 -40.59 6.73 7.34
N PHE A 734 -41.32 7.28 8.30
CA PHE A 734 -41.70 6.63 9.54
C PHE A 734 -43.22 6.42 9.56
N SER A 735 -43.74 5.61 8.63
CA SER A 735 -45.19 5.39 8.48
C SER A 735 -45.75 4.42 9.53
N GLU A 736 -44.94 3.47 9.98
CA GLU A 736 -45.35 2.43 10.92
C GLU A 736 -45.30 2.91 12.38
N ARG A 737 -46.39 2.69 13.12
CA ARG A 737 -46.57 3.14 14.50
C ARG A 737 -46.89 1.97 15.43
N LEU A 738 -46.14 1.88 16.52
CA LEU A 738 -46.35 0.91 17.59
C LEU A 738 -46.67 1.63 18.91
N HIS A 739 -47.88 1.40 19.43
CA HIS A 739 -48.36 2.02 20.67
C HIS A 739 -48.10 1.11 21.88
N PHE A 740 -47.56 1.71 22.94
CA PHE A 740 -47.19 1.08 24.21
C PHE A 740 -48.07 1.63 25.35
N PRO A 741 -49.22 1.00 25.64
CA PRO A 741 -50.11 1.50 26.69
C PRO A 741 -49.61 1.12 28.08
N ASP A 742 -49.99 1.89 29.10
CA ASP A 742 -49.61 1.68 30.51
C ASP A 742 -49.96 0.30 31.06
N PHE A 743 -49.12 -0.24 31.92
CA PHE A 743 -49.28 -1.58 32.48
C PHE A 743 -50.59 -1.74 33.24
N SER A 744 -51.31 -2.82 32.94
CA SER A 744 -52.45 -3.22 33.76
C SER A 744 -51.95 -3.75 35.10
N CYS A 745 -52.84 -3.83 36.10
CA CYS A 745 -52.51 -4.45 37.38
C CYS A 745 -51.92 -5.85 37.21
N LYS A 746 -52.48 -6.66 36.28
CA LYS A 746 -51.98 -8.01 35.98
C LYS A 746 -50.56 -8.00 35.39
N ASP A 747 -50.26 -7.04 34.51
CA ASP A 747 -48.93 -6.91 33.88
C ASP A 747 -47.88 -6.48 34.91
N ALA A 748 -48.21 -5.48 35.74
CA ALA A 748 -47.35 -5.00 36.81
C ALA A 748 -47.07 -6.10 37.85
N CYS A 749 -48.09 -6.91 38.18
CA CYS A 749 -47.93 -8.08 39.05
C CYS A 749 -46.96 -9.11 38.48
N SER A 750 -47.13 -9.45 37.20
CA SER A 750 -46.32 -10.44 36.50
C SER A 750 -44.87 -9.97 36.35
N LEU A 751 -44.68 -8.67 36.07
CA LEU A 751 -43.35 -8.07 35.97
C LEU A 751 -42.62 -8.06 37.32
N LEU A 752 -43.31 -7.68 38.42
CA LEU A 752 -42.71 -7.68 39.76
C LEU A 752 -42.24 -9.08 40.15
N ARG A 753 -43.12 -10.08 39.98
CA ARG A 753 -42.80 -11.48 40.26
C ARG A 753 -41.56 -11.93 39.49
N LYS A 754 -41.55 -11.69 38.18
CA LYS A 754 -40.44 -12.09 37.32
C LYS A 754 -39.13 -11.39 37.68
N GLN A 755 -39.16 -10.11 38.02
CA GLN A 755 -37.96 -9.39 38.46
C GLN A 755 -37.41 -9.94 39.77
N ILE A 756 -38.27 -10.28 40.73
CA ILE A 756 -37.85 -10.89 42.00
C ILE A 756 -37.23 -12.29 41.75
N GLU A 757 -37.84 -13.11 40.90
CA GLU A 757 -37.32 -14.44 40.53
C GLU A 757 -35.99 -14.35 39.77
N THR A 758 -35.93 -13.56 38.69
CA THR A 758 -34.76 -13.52 37.79
C THR A 758 -33.61 -12.65 38.28
N LYS A 759 -33.88 -11.53 38.95
CA LYS A 759 -32.84 -10.57 39.39
C LYS A 759 -32.28 -10.93 40.76
N HIS A 760 -33.13 -11.44 41.64
CA HIS A 760 -32.80 -11.66 43.05
C HIS A 760 -32.86 -13.14 43.46
N GLY A 761 -33.34 -14.05 42.60
CA GLY A 761 -33.39 -15.49 42.88
C GLY A 761 -34.40 -15.88 43.96
N LEU A 762 -35.37 -15.02 44.26
CA LEU A 762 -36.33 -15.21 45.34
C LEU A 762 -37.69 -15.65 44.79
N GLU A 763 -38.39 -16.49 45.55
CA GLU A 763 -39.78 -16.84 45.29
C GLU A 763 -40.71 -16.12 46.26
N LEU A 764 -41.87 -15.69 45.76
CA LEU A 764 -42.90 -15.04 46.56
C LEU A 764 -43.77 -16.10 47.24
N ASP A 765 -43.93 -15.99 48.56
CA ASP A 765 -44.88 -16.80 49.34
C ASP A 765 -46.33 -16.67 48.80
N PRO A 766 -47.16 -17.73 48.89
CA PRO A 766 -48.54 -17.71 48.39
C PRO A 766 -49.45 -16.59 48.93
N LYS A 767 -49.29 -16.19 50.20
CA LYS A 767 -49.99 -15.05 50.81
C LYS A 767 -49.49 -13.72 50.25
N ALA A 768 -48.18 -13.59 49.99
CA ALA A 768 -47.62 -12.41 49.33
C ALA A 768 -48.16 -12.26 47.90
N LEU A 769 -48.23 -13.35 47.13
CA LEU A 769 -48.83 -13.39 45.79
C LEU A 769 -50.31 -12.97 45.80
N ALA A 770 -51.09 -13.38 46.81
CA ALA A 770 -52.49 -13.00 46.95
C ALA A 770 -52.69 -11.49 47.24
N SER A 771 -51.72 -10.85 47.91
CA SER A 771 -51.77 -9.41 48.27
C SER A 771 -51.27 -8.47 47.17
N LEU A 772 -50.54 -9.03 46.19
CA LEU A 772 -49.83 -8.29 45.15
C LEU A 772 -50.73 -7.44 44.22
N PRO A 773 -51.94 -7.91 43.82
CA PRO A 773 -52.85 -7.11 43.01
C PRO A 773 -53.35 -5.83 43.70
N GLY A 774 -53.60 -5.89 45.02
CA GLY A 774 -54.06 -4.72 45.79
C GLY A 774 -52.97 -3.64 45.88
N LEU A 775 -51.72 -4.06 46.10
CA LEU A 775 -50.57 -3.15 46.13
C LEU A 775 -50.29 -2.53 44.76
N MET A 776 -50.41 -3.32 43.68
CA MET A 776 -50.21 -2.82 42.31
C MET A 776 -51.32 -1.86 41.88
N GLN A 777 -52.57 -2.07 42.31
CA GLN A 777 -53.66 -1.10 42.07
C GLN A 777 -53.38 0.25 42.72
N GLN A 778 -52.89 0.26 43.97
CA GLN A 778 -52.51 1.50 44.65
C GLN A 778 -51.33 2.20 43.95
N LEU A 779 -50.37 1.42 43.46
CA LEU A 779 -49.20 1.95 42.77
C LEU A 779 -49.53 2.55 41.40
N ILE A 780 -50.43 1.90 40.64
CA ILE A 780 -50.91 2.42 39.35
C ILE A 780 -51.76 3.69 39.54
N ALA A 781 -52.52 3.79 40.63
CA ALA A 781 -53.32 4.96 40.93
C ALA A 781 -52.51 6.15 41.48
N ALA A 782 -51.22 5.98 41.75
CA ALA A 782 -50.36 7.02 42.30
C ALA A 782 -50.03 8.12 41.26
N PRO A 783 -49.96 9.40 41.66
CA PRO A 783 -49.54 10.47 40.78
C PRO A 783 -48.07 10.28 40.38
N GLY A 784 -47.78 10.32 39.08
CA GLY A 784 -46.42 10.14 38.55
C GLY A 784 -46.03 8.69 38.23
N TRP A 785 -46.99 7.77 38.13
CA TRP A 785 -46.77 6.38 37.72
C TRP A 785 -45.91 6.27 36.44
N SER A 786 -44.82 5.52 36.53
CA SER A 786 -43.79 5.34 35.49
C SER A 786 -43.64 3.88 35.03
N ASN A 787 -44.72 3.09 35.15
CA ASN A 787 -44.81 1.71 34.70
C ASN A 787 -43.67 0.82 35.23
N GLY A 788 -42.91 0.17 34.36
CA GLY A 788 -41.88 -0.79 34.73
C GLY A 788 -40.72 -0.21 35.56
N ARG A 789 -40.51 1.11 35.53
CA ARG A 789 -39.49 1.76 36.39
C ARG A 789 -39.92 1.74 37.85
N ASP A 790 -41.18 2.03 38.14
CA ASP A 790 -41.72 1.96 39.50
C ASP A 790 -41.80 0.52 40.00
N VAL A 791 -42.22 -0.42 39.13
CA VAL A 791 -42.22 -1.86 39.47
C VAL A 791 -40.81 -2.34 39.82
N GLY A 792 -39.80 -1.94 39.04
CA GLY A 792 -38.40 -2.27 39.34
C GLY A 792 -37.89 -1.66 40.65
N THR A 793 -38.25 -0.41 40.92
CA THR A 793 -37.93 0.25 42.18
C THR A 793 -38.55 -0.49 43.37
N TRP A 794 -39.79 -0.98 43.22
CA TRP A 794 -40.44 -1.81 44.22
C TRP A 794 -39.80 -3.19 44.37
N ALA A 795 -39.38 -3.85 43.28
CA ALA A 795 -38.64 -5.11 43.35
C ALA A 795 -37.37 -4.96 44.20
N ASP A 796 -36.61 -3.88 43.97
CA ASP A 796 -35.38 -3.59 44.72
C ASP A 796 -35.65 -3.21 46.18
N ARG A 797 -36.76 -2.51 46.47
CA ARG A 797 -37.21 -2.25 47.86
C ARG A 797 -37.62 -3.52 48.58
N VAL A 798 -38.34 -4.42 47.91
CA VAL A 798 -38.73 -5.73 48.46
C VAL A 798 -37.48 -6.53 48.81
N PHE A 799 -36.50 -6.59 47.90
CA PHE A 799 -35.22 -7.26 48.15
C PHE A 799 -34.47 -6.64 49.33
N ARG A 800 -34.33 -5.30 49.37
CA ARG A 800 -33.64 -4.60 50.48
C ARG A 800 -34.31 -4.84 51.83
N THR A 801 -35.64 -4.91 51.86
CA THR A 801 -36.40 -5.16 53.09
C THR A 801 -36.26 -6.62 53.53
N TRP A 802 -36.28 -7.55 52.56
CA TRP A 802 -35.99 -8.96 52.81
C TRP A 802 -34.57 -9.16 53.36
N SER A 803 -33.55 -8.56 52.73
CA SER A 803 -32.16 -8.70 53.13
C SER A 803 -31.90 -8.21 54.55
N LEU A 804 -32.56 -7.12 54.97
CA LEU A 804 -32.50 -6.56 56.32
C LEU A 804 -33.20 -7.43 57.38
N ARG A 805 -34.20 -8.24 56.98
CA ARG A 805 -34.84 -9.21 57.89
C ARG A 805 -33.93 -10.40 58.11
N THR A 806 -33.35 -10.95 57.05
CA THR A 806 -32.42 -12.10 57.13
C THR A 806 -31.10 -11.78 57.85
N THR A 807 -30.69 -10.50 57.95
CA THR A 807 -29.51 -10.09 58.74
C THR A 807 -29.80 -9.80 60.21
N ARG A 808 -31.07 -9.76 60.64
CA ARG A 808 -31.46 -9.64 62.05
C ARG A 808 -31.72 -11.00 62.72
N ASP A 809 -31.92 -12.04 61.92
CA ASP A 809 -32.14 -13.43 62.36
C ASP A 809 -30.86 -14.29 62.30
N GLN A 810 -29.70 -13.65 62.04
CA GLN A 810 -28.34 -14.18 62.31
C GLN A 810 -27.74 -13.38 63.46
#